data_AF-A0A4R4NE97-F1
#
_entry.id   AF-A0A4R4NE97-F1
#
_cell.length_a   1.000
_cell.length_b   1.000
_cell.length_c   1.000
_cell.angle_alpha   90.00
_cell.angle_beta   90.00
_cell.angle_gamma   90.00
#
_symmetry.space_group_name_H-M   'P 1'
#
loop_
_entity.id
_entity.type
_entity.pdbx_description
1 polymer ?
#
loop_
_entity_poly.entity_id
_entity_poly.type
_entity_poly.pdbx_seq_one_letter_code
_entity_poly.pdbx_strand_id
1 'polypeptide(L)'
;MSTTRRQSTAPSTSRTRVDEGEVMAVTLAGPPAPARTWSARALAGHFGIPHATVSGVWRRWGYGPGENGPATVPADPPCPGERAELLGVWAKGGEAVLILGQAARPARGSRGRAADADERRSIHASLAAELERVQDTLASHAEIQPGKDGGDGPAAFIAAMADRHPDAELHVITWGEPAEPADAGPRQVVWHRALPAMSWHGTACAVALAELAEFPGRMRPVLSAFSGAAQEYAESSTGSAFTWLRWEPAVPQAHPAPRAFNQLALGSYNEKLVIESIRQAVALSRVEIAEQTGLTPQAVSRITRNLLTSGLLAEDERQLGGAGKPRVPLRLRPDAASAVGVHLDPEMITVVAVDLSGDVLDQRQMPLAGRRDPWWCIDQMTRLTLEAAEAAGPASEAPLGVGVAVPGPLDTRAEIFLDPPLFKGWEGVALRAELADRLDTTVIMEKDSTAAAIGERWLGAADRAGDFVYLYLGTGAGSGAFLNGDIYRGTTGNAGEVGSLCAINTGSMTTQGGPGSVPECAPMSAVVDRAMTAGLVVPQGDGAYEWVCAAAARGDVRAVGVLEEVAGVLGLGAVGFIDLLDVDLIIVGGPAVLPPVAEIYRREISAAVNRFPLARHVREVHVAQSRLNEAAAAVGAASSVFHEAFTPSLNSRVRSAPRT
;
A
#
# COMPACT_ATOMS: atom_id res chain seq x y z
N MET A 1 -33.98 -81.88 10.36
CA MET A 1 -33.58 -81.32 11.68
C MET A 1 -32.44 -80.33 11.48
N SER A 2 -32.05 -79.58 12.52
CA SER A 2 -31.04 -78.52 12.52
C SER A 2 -31.42 -77.25 11.73
N THR A 3 -31.78 -76.21 12.46
CA THR A 3 -32.10 -74.86 11.95
C THR A 3 -30.85 -74.00 11.81
N THR A 4 -30.71 -73.32 10.67
CA THR A 4 -29.54 -72.48 10.36
C THR A 4 -29.57 -71.17 11.16
N ARG A 5 -28.67 -71.01 12.14
CA ARG A 5 -28.53 -69.78 12.93
C ARG A 5 -27.34 -68.96 12.40
N ARG A 6 -27.61 -67.85 11.69
CA ARG A 6 -26.56 -66.89 11.31
C ARG A 6 -25.92 -66.31 12.58
N GLN A 7 -24.60 -66.32 12.69
CA GLN A 7 -23.86 -65.46 13.60
C GLN A 7 -23.45 -64.18 12.87
N SER A 8 -23.51 -63.05 13.58
CA SER A 8 -23.11 -61.74 13.05
C SER A 8 -21.64 -61.48 13.40
N THR A 9 -20.80 -61.32 12.38
CA THR A 9 -19.45 -60.76 12.54
C THR A 9 -19.55 -59.24 12.42
N ALA A 10 -19.44 -58.54 13.55
CA ALA A 10 -19.38 -57.08 13.54
C ALA A 10 -18.07 -56.60 12.88
N PRO A 11 -18.08 -55.55 12.04
CA PRO A 11 -16.86 -54.97 11.51
C PRO A 11 -16.07 -54.27 12.62
N SER A 12 -14.75 -54.47 12.64
CA SER A 12 -13.85 -53.72 13.53
C SER A 12 -13.79 -52.27 13.09
N THR A 13 -14.26 -51.35 13.92
CA THR A 13 -14.13 -49.91 13.67
C THR A 13 -12.65 -49.50 13.71
N SER A 14 -12.12 -49.06 12.57
CA SER A 14 -10.90 -48.28 12.55
C SER A 14 -11.13 -47.01 13.37
N ARG A 15 -10.35 -46.82 14.43
CA ARG A 15 -10.34 -45.55 15.16
C ARG A 15 -9.76 -44.49 14.22
N THR A 16 -10.59 -43.53 13.80
CA THR A 16 -10.12 -42.28 13.21
C THR A 16 -9.05 -41.70 14.12
N ARG A 17 -7.87 -41.41 13.56
CA ARG A 17 -6.76 -40.85 14.33
C ARG A 17 -7.11 -39.41 14.69
N VAL A 18 -7.07 -39.09 15.98
CA VAL A 18 -7.30 -37.73 16.45
C VAL A 18 -6.05 -36.91 16.14
N ASP A 19 -6.20 -35.80 15.43
CA ASP A 19 -5.13 -34.82 15.23
C ASP A 19 -4.95 -33.97 16.49
N GLU A 20 -3.75 -33.95 17.04
CA GLU A 20 -3.39 -33.17 18.23
C GLU A 20 -3.19 -31.68 17.92
N GLY A 21 -2.86 -31.34 16.68
CA GLY A 21 -2.80 -29.95 16.20
C GLY A 21 -4.18 -29.31 16.18
N GLU A 22 -5.12 -29.92 15.47
CA GLU A 22 -6.51 -29.45 15.39
C GLU A 22 -7.20 -29.36 16.77
N VAL A 23 -6.98 -30.34 17.65
CA VAL A 23 -7.48 -30.27 19.03
C VAL A 23 -6.91 -29.07 19.79
N MET A 24 -5.66 -28.67 19.53
CA MET A 24 -5.06 -27.46 20.12
C MET A 24 -5.57 -26.17 19.45
N ALA A 25 -5.70 -26.14 18.12
CA ALA A 25 -6.22 -25.00 17.38
C ALA A 25 -7.64 -24.62 17.84
N VAL A 26 -8.56 -25.59 17.93
CA VAL A 26 -9.91 -25.38 18.49
C VAL A 26 -9.88 -25.03 19.99
N THR A 27 -8.89 -25.51 20.75
CA THR A 27 -8.69 -25.10 22.16
C THR A 27 -8.42 -23.59 22.24
N LEU A 28 -7.53 -23.07 21.41
CA LEU A 28 -7.07 -21.68 21.41
C LEU A 28 -8.08 -20.72 20.78
N ALA A 29 -8.79 -21.15 19.73
CA ALA A 29 -9.95 -20.44 19.19
C ALA A 29 -11.01 -20.19 20.28
N GLY A 30 -11.24 -21.20 21.12
CA GLY A 30 -12.14 -21.14 22.28
C GLY A 30 -13.57 -21.62 21.98
N PRO A 31 -14.41 -21.80 23.00
CA PRO A 31 -15.74 -22.36 22.84
C PRO A 31 -16.74 -21.34 22.26
N PRO A 32 -17.86 -21.81 21.69
CA PRO A 32 -18.99 -20.94 21.34
C PRO A 32 -19.67 -20.36 22.59
N ALA A 33 -20.29 -19.20 22.43
CA ALA A 33 -21.06 -18.53 23.48
C ALA A 33 -22.19 -19.44 24.04
N PRO A 34 -22.53 -19.36 25.33
CA PRO A 34 -22.05 -18.40 26.34
C PRO A 34 -20.80 -18.87 27.13
N ALA A 35 -20.14 -19.96 26.73
CA ALA A 35 -18.97 -20.45 27.44
C ALA A 35 -17.76 -19.51 27.25
N ARG A 36 -16.92 -19.36 28.29
CA ARG A 36 -15.73 -18.50 28.26
C ARG A 36 -14.41 -19.26 28.07
N THR A 37 -14.36 -20.52 28.48
CA THR A 37 -13.20 -21.41 28.35
C THR A 37 -13.67 -22.84 28.08
N TRP A 38 -12.85 -23.62 27.37
CA TRP A 38 -13.12 -25.05 27.21
C TRP A 38 -12.90 -25.80 28.52
N SER A 39 -13.81 -26.72 28.85
CA SER A 39 -13.50 -27.83 29.75
C SER A 39 -13.12 -29.05 28.94
N ALA A 40 -12.24 -29.90 29.47
CA ALA A 40 -11.82 -31.13 28.77
C ALA A 40 -12.99 -32.06 28.41
N ARG A 41 -14.14 -31.97 29.11
CA ARG A 41 -15.36 -32.72 28.76
C ARG A 41 -16.18 -32.05 27.65
N ALA A 42 -16.23 -30.71 27.61
CA ALA A 42 -16.95 -29.99 26.57
C ALA A 42 -16.22 -30.09 25.21
N LEU A 43 -14.90 -29.92 25.20
CA LEU A 43 -14.10 -30.07 23.98
C LEU A 43 -14.08 -31.52 23.47
N ALA A 44 -14.04 -32.49 24.39
CA ALA A 44 -14.20 -33.90 24.05
C ALA A 44 -15.58 -34.23 23.47
N GLY A 45 -16.63 -33.57 23.95
CA GLY A 45 -17.98 -33.66 23.37
C GLY A 45 -18.07 -33.07 21.97
N HIS A 46 -17.34 -31.98 21.71
CA HIS A 46 -17.26 -31.34 20.38
C HIS A 46 -16.57 -32.25 19.34
N PHE A 47 -15.43 -32.85 19.69
CA PHE A 47 -14.70 -33.79 18.82
C PHE A 47 -15.24 -35.24 18.84
N GLY A 48 -16.19 -35.58 19.72
CA GLY A 48 -16.69 -36.96 19.89
C GLY A 48 -15.69 -37.96 20.51
N ILE A 49 -14.64 -37.46 21.18
CA ILE A 49 -13.51 -38.25 21.71
C ILE A 49 -13.57 -38.41 23.25
N PRO A 50 -12.76 -39.30 23.86
CA PRO A 50 -12.65 -39.37 25.32
C PRO A 50 -12.01 -38.09 25.90
N HIS A 51 -12.54 -37.57 27.01
CA HIS A 51 -11.94 -36.42 27.71
C HIS A 51 -10.50 -36.66 28.20
N ALA A 52 -10.13 -37.93 28.46
CA ALA A 52 -8.76 -38.32 28.77
C ALA A 52 -7.80 -38.12 27.58
N THR A 53 -8.29 -38.17 26.34
CA THR A 53 -7.50 -37.83 25.13
C THR A 53 -7.20 -36.33 25.12
N VAL A 54 -8.22 -35.47 25.30
CA VAL A 54 -8.04 -34.00 25.38
C VAL A 54 -7.06 -33.62 26.50
N SER A 55 -7.23 -34.16 27.71
CA SER A 55 -6.29 -33.96 28.82
C SER A 55 -4.89 -34.54 28.59
N GLY A 56 -4.73 -35.44 27.59
CA GLY A 56 -3.44 -35.94 27.12
C GLY A 56 -2.76 -35.00 26.13
N VAL A 57 -3.53 -34.47 25.16
CA VAL A 57 -3.07 -33.44 24.20
C VAL A 57 -2.62 -32.19 24.94
N TRP A 58 -3.49 -31.59 25.76
CA TRP A 58 -3.16 -30.40 26.55
C TRP A 58 -1.88 -30.58 27.40
N ARG A 59 -1.64 -31.78 27.93
CA ARG A 59 -0.42 -32.08 28.70
C ARG A 59 0.83 -32.16 27.83
N ARG A 60 0.76 -32.73 26.62
CA ARG A 60 1.90 -32.81 25.69
C ARG A 60 2.30 -31.43 25.15
N TRP A 61 1.31 -30.58 24.88
CA TRP A 61 1.53 -29.21 24.44
C TRP A 61 1.82 -28.21 25.59
N GLY A 62 1.85 -28.66 26.84
CA GLY A 62 2.09 -27.79 27.99
C GLY A 62 1.05 -26.67 28.15
N TYR A 63 -0.23 -26.97 27.95
CA TYR A 63 -1.35 -26.03 28.04
C TYR A 63 -2.19 -26.24 29.32
N GLY A 64 -2.19 -25.25 30.22
CA GLY A 64 -3.04 -25.23 31.41
C GLY A 64 -4.43 -24.60 31.17
N PRO A 65 -5.50 -25.10 31.80
CA PRO A 65 -6.84 -24.53 31.66
C PRO A 65 -6.94 -23.08 32.20
N GLY A 66 -6.93 -22.11 31.29
CA GLY A 66 -6.94 -20.67 31.62
C GLY A 66 -5.60 -19.96 31.39
N GLU A 67 -4.60 -20.66 30.84
CA GLU A 67 -3.36 -20.08 30.33
C GLU A 67 -3.52 -19.64 28.85
N ASN A 68 -2.63 -18.76 28.40
CA ASN A 68 -2.62 -18.25 27.02
C ASN A 68 -1.51 -18.96 26.22
N GLY A 69 -1.89 -19.78 25.24
CA GLY A 69 -0.95 -20.49 24.36
C GLY A 69 -0.38 -21.79 24.97
N PRO A 70 0.14 -22.72 24.14
CA PRO A 70 0.85 -23.92 24.58
C PRO A 70 2.31 -23.60 24.90
N ALA A 71 2.84 -24.08 26.03
CA ALA A 71 4.24 -23.85 26.39
C ALA A 71 5.26 -24.67 25.56
N THR A 72 4.81 -25.66 24.79
CA THR A 72 5.68 -26.56 24.01
C THR A 72 4.93 -27.11 22.79
N VAL A 73 5.59 -27.21 21.63
CA VAL A 73 5.08 -27.97 20.49
C VAL A 73 5.65 -29.40 20.58
N PRO A 74 4.81 -30.44 20.73
CA PRO A 74 5.27 -31.80 21.02
C PRO A 74 5.78 -32.51 19.77
N ALA A 75 6.96 -32.12 19.30
CA ALA A 75 7.77 -32.82 18.32
C ALA A 75 8.80 -33.75 19.02
N ASP A 76 9.64 -34.43 18.24
CA ASP A 76 10.81 -35.19 18.72
C ASP A 76 12.11 -34.65 18.10
N PRO A 77 13.03 -34.05 18.88
CA PRO A 77 12.86 -33.62 20.27
C PRO A 77 11.76 -32.55 20.40
N PRO A 78 11.21 -32.29 21.61
CA PRO A 78 10.18 -31.26 21.80
C PRO A 78 10.67 -29.88 21.39
N CYS A 79 9.85 -29.14 20.64
CA CYS A 79 10.14 -27.76 20.25
C CYS A 79 9.61 -26.79 21.32
N PRO A 80 10.37 -25.78 21.76
CA PRO A 80 9.86 -24.74 22.66
C PRO A 80 8.59 -24.07 22.08
N GLY A 81 7.64 -23.75 22.95
CA GLY A 81 6.35 -23.14 22.56
C GLY A 81 6.08 -21.76 23.18
N GLU A 82 6.67 -21.43 24.34
CA GLU A 82 6.61 -20.07 24.87
C GLU A 82 7.28 -19.12 23.86
N ARG A 83 6.49 -18.26 23.20
CA ARG A 83 6.93 -17.35 22.12
C ARG A 83 7.54 -18.03 20.89
N ALA A 84 7.07 -19.24 20.57
CA ALA A 84 7.30 -19.80 19.25
C ALA A 84 6.55 -18.99 18.18
N GLU A 85 7.26 -18.50 17.17
CA GLU A 85 6.69 -17.75 16.06
C GLU A 85 6.69 -18.57 14.78
N LEU A 86 5.54 -18.74 14.12
CA LEU A 86 5.46 -19.41 12.82
C LEU A 86 6.11 -18.52 11.74
N LEU A 87 7.34 -18.84 11.35
CA LEU A 87 8.15 -18.10 10.38
C LEU A 87 7.96 -18.57 8.93
N GLY A 88 7.49 -19.79 8.71
CA GLY A 88 7.22 -20.29 7.36
C GLY A 88 6.59 -21.67 7.32
N VAL A 89 5.93 -21.97 6.19
CA VAL A 89 5.34 -23.26 5.84
C VAL A 89 5.76 -23.63 4.42
N TRP A 90 6.25 -24.86 4.24
CA TRP A 90 6.44 -25.47 2.92
C TRP A 90 5.78 -26.85 2.92
N ALA A 91 5.11 -27.23 1.83
CA ALA A 91 4.55 -28.57 1.67
C ALA A 91 4.51 -28.99 0.20
N LYS A 92 4.84 -30.26 -0.09
CA LYS A 92 4.75 -30.85 -1.42
C LYS A 92 4.38 -32.33 -1.34
N GLY A 93 3.25 -32.71 -1.94
CA GLY A 93 2.72 -34.07 -1.88
C GLY A 93 2.48 -34.54 -0.44
N GLY A 94 3.26 -35.53 0.02
CA GLY A 94 3.21 -36.08 1.38
C GLY A 94 4.23 -35.50 2.36
N GLU A 95 5.08 -34.57 1.93
CA GLU A 95 6.12 -33.93 2.76
C GLU A 95 5.70 -32.51 3.17
N ALA A 96 6.01 -32.12 4.41
CA ALA A 96 5.80 -30.76 4.88
C ALA A 96 6.84 -30.31 5.93
N VAL A 97 7.09 -29.01 5.96
CA VAL A 97 8.03 -28.33 6.85
C VAL A 97 7.35 -27.09 7.45
N LEU A 98 7.37 -26.98 8.78
CA LEU A 98 7.10 -25.73 9.49
C LEU A 98 8.42 -25.20 10.05
N ILE A 99 8.69 -23.90 9.89
CA ILE A 99 9.85 -23.24 10.49
C ILE A 99 9.33 -22.29 11.57
N LEU A 100 9.79 -22.48 12.82
CA LEU A 100 9.46 -21.65 13.96
C LEU A 100 10.68 -20.86 14.46
N GLY A 101 10.47 -19.65 14.96
CA GLY A 101 11.48 -18.82 15.62
C GLY A 101 11.13 -18.47 17.07
N GLN A 102 11.97 -17.68 17.73
CA GLN A 102 11.79 -17.22 19.11
C GLN A 102 11.46 -15.73 19.18
N ALA A 103 10.28 -15.35 19.67
CA ALA A 103 9.89 -13.93 19.75
C ALA A 103 10.70 -13.15 20.81
N ALA A 104 11.24 -12.01 20.40
CA ALA A 104 11.75 -11.01 21.34
C ALA A 104 10.63 -10.52 22.29
N ARG A 105 10.97 -10.22 23.55
CA ARG A 105 9.98 -9.68 24.51
C ARG A 105 9.52 -8.28 24.07
N PRO A 106 8.20 -8.02 23.98
CA PRO A 106 7.69 -6.73 23.57
C PRO A 106 8.02 -5.64 24.60
N ALA A 107 8.29 -4.43 24.11
CA ALA A 107 8.39 -3.23 24.94
C ALA A 107 7.08 -2.97 25.71
N ARG A 108 7.17 -2.36 26.90
CA ARG A 108 6.00 -2.05 27.74
C ARG A 108 5.10 -1.00 27.09
N GLY A 109 4.14 -1.43 26.27
CA GLY A 109 3.09 -0.59 25.71
C GLY A 109 2.38 -1.17 24.49
N SER A 110 3.04 -2.02 23.69
CA SER A 110 2.58 -2.45 22.35
C SER A 110 1.41 -3.46 22.30
N ARG A 111 0.61 -3.60 23.38
CA ARG A 111 -0.54 -4.50 23.40
C ARG A 111 -1.79 -3.86 22.79
N GLY A 112 -1.95 -4.03 21.47
CA GLY A 112 -3.20 -3.71 20.77
C GLY A 112 -4.40 -4.54 21.26
N ARG A 113 -5.61 -4.21 20.77
CA ARG A 113 -6.87 -4.88 21.18
C ARG A 113 -6.74 -6.41 21.13
N ALA A 114 -6.95 -7.06 22.27
CA ALA A 114 -7.05 -8.51 22.39
C ALA A 114 -8.06 -9.08 21.40
N ALA A 115 -7.67 -10.11 20.65
CA ALA A 115 -8.60 -10.85 19.80
C ALA A 115 -9.60 -11.61 20.71
N ASP A 116 -10.88 -11.33 20.55
CA ASP A 116 -11.92 -11.98 21.35
C ASP A 116 -12.23 -13.41 20.84
N ALA A 117 -13.03 -14.16 21.58
CA ALA A 117 -13.28 -15.57 21.24
C ALA A 117 -14.06 -15.75 19.93
N ASP A 118 -14.84 -14.74 19.51
CA ASP A 118 -15.62 -14.83 18.28
C ASP A 118 -14.72 -14.53 17.08
N GLU A 119 -13.85 -13.51 17.21
CA GLU A 119 -12.78 -13.21 16.26
C GLU A 119 -11.83 -14.41 16.05
N ARG A 120 -11.31 -15.02 17.12
CA ARG A 120 -10.39 -16.16 17.01
C ARG A 120 -11.04 -17.40 16.39
N ARG A 121 -12.33 -17.66 16.63
CA ARG A 121 -13.07 -18.73 15.95
C ARG A 121 -13.29 -18.43 14.46
N SER A 122 -13.51 -17.16 14.09
CA SER A 122 -13.63 -16.76 12.68
C SER A 122 -12.31 -16.95 11.92
N ILE A 123 -11.19 -16.53 12.52
CA ILE A 123 -9.84 -16.70 11.95
C ILE A 123 -9.48 -18.19 11.84
N HIS A 124 -9.78 -18.99 12.88
CA HIS A 124 -9.60 -20.44 12.84
C HIS A 124 -10.38 -21.09 11.69
N ALA A 125 -11.67 -20.80 11.57
CA ALA A 125 -12.55 -21.43 10.59
C ALA A 125 -12.17 -21.09 9.15
N SER A 126 -11.64 -19.89 8.89
CA SER A 126 -11.06 -19.54 7.59
C SER A 126 -9.74 -20.30 7.37
N LEU A 127 -8.74 -20.09 8.22
CA LEU A 127 -7.39 -20.62 7.97
C LEU A 127 -7.35 -22.16 7.93
N ALA A 128 -8.10 -22.84 8.80
CA ALA A 128 -8.17 -24.30 8.78
C ALA A 128 -8.78 -24.84 7.48
N ALA A 129 -9.86 -24.22 6.98
CA ALA A 129 -10.48 -24.60 5.72
C ALA A 129 -9.55 -24.36 4.51
N GLU A 130 -8.80 -23.25 4.50
CA GLU A 130 -7.83 -22.98 3.43
C GLU A 130 -6.66 -23.97 3.45
N LEU A 131 -6.10 -24.29 4.63
CA LEU A 131 -5.02 -25.26 4.73
C LEU A 131 -5.47 -26.72 4.49
N GLU A 132 -6.74 -27.05 4.76
CA GLU A 132 -7.36 -28.33 4.36
C GLU A 132 -7.51 -28.38 2.82
N ARG A 133 -7.96 -27.31 2.17
CA ARG A 133 -7.97 -27.22 0.69
C ARG A 133 -6.57 -27.34 0.08
N VAL A 134 -5.55 -26.70 0.67
CA VAL A 134 -4.14 -26.87 0.28
C VAL A 134 -3.71 -28.34 0.40
N GLN A 135 -4.08 -29.03 1.48
CA GLN A 135 -3.74 -30.44 1.67
C GLN A 135 -4.42 -31.35 0.63
N ASP A 136 -5.68 -31.12 0.27
CA ASP A 136 -6.39 -31.87 -0.77
C ASP A 136 -5.77 -31.61 -2.16
N THR A 137 -5.44 -30.35 -2.48
CA THR A 137 -4.73 -29.99 -3.72
C THR A 137 -3.37 -30.70 -3.80
N LEU A 138 -2.58 -30.69 -2.72
CA LEU A 138 -1.31 -31.40 -2.62
C LEU A 138 -1.46 -32.92 -2.80
N ALA A 139 -2.49 -33.52 -2.21
CA ALA A 139 -2.77 -34.95 -2.32
C ALA A 139 -3.17 -35.36 -3.75
N SER A 140 -3.98 -34.54 -4.43
CA SER A 140 -4.43 -34.82 -5.81
C SER A 140 -3.31 -34.78 -6.86
N HIS A 141 -2.22 -34.04 -6.61
CA HIS A 141 -1.07 -33.95 -7.50
C HIS A 141 0.05 -34.97 -7.17
N ALA A 142 -0.07 -35.74 -6.09
CA ALA A 142 0.98 -36.63 -5.60
C ALA A 142 1.31 -37.84 -6.50
N GLU A 143 0.47 -38.17 -7.50
CA GLU A 143 0.74 -39.22 -8.48
C GLU A 143 1.58 -38.75 -9.69
N ILE A 144 1.85 -37.44 -9.82
CA ILE A 144 2.64 -36.87 -10.92
C ILE A 144 4.13 -37.05 -10.63
N GLN A 145 4.87 -37.66 -11.56
CA GLN A 145 6.30 -37.93 -11.39
C GLN A 145 7.12 -36.64 -11.20
N PRO A 146 8.11 -36.61 -10.28
CA PRO A 146 8.87 -35.40 -9.98
C PRO A 146 9.73 -34.94 -11.15
N GLY A 147 9.50 -33.69 -11.58
CA GLY A 147 10.41 -32.95 -12.45
C GLY A 147 11.77 -32.70 -11.78
N LYS A 148 12.81 -32.48 -12.60
CA LYS A 148 14.17 -32.18 -12.10
C LYS A 148 14.35 -30.69 -11.74
N ASP A 149 13.40 -30.16 -11.00
CA ASP A 149 13.30 -28.72 -10.72
C ASP A 149 14.10 -28.37 -9.46
N GLY A 150 15.40 -28.19 -9.64
CA GLY A 150 16.42 -28.01 -8.59
C GLY A 150 16.36 -26.69 -7.80
N GLY A 151 15.16 -26.16 -7.53
CA GLY A 151 14.92 -24.96 -6.73
C GLY A 151 13.67 -25.00 -5.84
N ASP A 152 12.74 -25.95 -6.06
CA ASP A 152 11.42 -26.00 -5.39
C ASP A 152 11.36 -27.00 -4.21
N GLY A 153 12.51 -27.23 -3.55
CA GLY A 153 12.69 -28.25 -2.52
C GLY A 153 12.83 -27.70 -1.09
N PRO A 154 12.55 -28.51 -0.06
CA PRO A 154 12.50 -28.04 1.34
C PRO A 154 13.85 -27.52 1.84
N ALA A 155 14.96 -28.10 1.38
CA ALA A 155 16.31 -27.63 1.72
C ALA A 155 16.59 -26.21 1.22
N ALA A 156 16.06 -25.82 0.05
CA ALA A 156 16.21 -24.47 -0.49
C ALA A 156 15.34 -23.46 0.27
N PHE A 157 14.12 -23.86 0.65
CA PHE A 157 13.23 -23.09 1.52
C PHE A 157 13.84 -22.81 2.90
N ILE A 158 14.44 -23.83 3.54
CA ILE A 158 15.12 -23.70 4.83
C ILE A 158 16.35 -22.79 4.72
N ALA A 159 17.16 -22.93 3.67
CA ALA A 159 18.31 -22.06 3.43
C ALA A 159 17.90 -20.58 3.26
N ALA A 160 16.88 -20.31 2.44
CA ALA A 160 16.34 -18.96 2.24
C ALA A 160 15.78 -18.34 3.54
N MET A 161 15.33 -19.17 4.50
CA MET A 161 14.90 -18.70 5.82
C MET A 161 16.06 -18.46 6.79
N ALA A 162 17.12 -19.26 6.73
CA ALA A 162 18.35 -19.00 7.49
C ALA A 162 19.03 -17.68 7.05
N ASP A 163 19.06 -17.40 5.74
CA ASP A 163 19.60 -16.14 5.20
C ASP A 163 18.75 -14.91 5.60
N ARG A 164 17.44 -15.08 5.80
CA ARG A 164 16.52 -14.01 6.25
C ARG A 164 16.62 -13.71 7.75
N HIS A 165 16.99 -14.69 8.56
CA HIS A 165 17.04 -14.56 10.03
C HIS A 165 18.41 -14.98 10.59
N PRO A 166 19.51 -14.29 10.21
CA PRO A 166 20.89 -14.73 10.48
C PRO A 166 21.29 -14.77 11.97
N ASP A 167 20.51 -14.12 12.85
CA ASP A 167 20.74 -14.01 14.30
C ASP A 167 19.70 -14.80 15.15
N ALA A 168 18.81 -15.59 14.51
CA ALA A 168 17.72 -16.29 15.19
C ALA A 168 17.92 -17.82 15.22
N GLU A 169 17.55 -18.45 16.34
CA GLU A 169 17.42 -19.91 16.42
C GLU A 169 16.14 -20.35 15.69
N LEU A 170 16.32 -21.22 14.68
CA LEU A 170 15.26 -21.70 13.79
C LEU A 170 14.92 -23.16 14.10
N HIS A 171 13.71 -23.43 14.55
CA HIS A 171 13.19 -24.76 14.83
C HIS A 171 12.42 -25.30 13.60
N VAL A 172 12.99 -26.30 12.94
CA VAL A 172 12.44 -26.90 11.71
C VAL A 172 11.70 -28.19 12.06
N ILE A 173 10.36 -28.16 11.98
CA ILE A 173 9.48 -29.31 12.25
C ILE A 173 9.11 -29.98 10.92
N THR A 174 9.40 -31.28 10.80
CA THR A 174 9.25 -32.06 9.57
C THR A 174 8.16 -33.14 9.63
N TRP A 175 7.44 -33.30 8.52
CA TRP A 175 6.52 -34.40 8.19
C TRP A 175 7.02 -35.10 6.92
N GLY A 176 7.20 -36.42 6.96
CA GLY A 176 7.76 -37.22 5.86
C GLY A 176 9.06 -37.93 6.26
N GLU A 177 9.81 -38.43 5.28
CA GLU A 177 11.24 -38.71 5.47
C GLU A 177 12.03 -37.40 5.27
N PRO A 178 13.06 -37.11 6.08
CA PRO A 178 13.66 -35.77 6.10
C PRO A 178 14.65 -35.57 4.96
N ALA A 179 14.47 -34.49 4.21
CA ALA A 179 15.54 -33.87 3.43
C ALA A 179 16.51 -33.08 4.34
N GLU A 180 17.14 -33.76 5.30
CA GLU A 180 18.28 -33.22 6.05
C GLU A 180 19.41 -32.89 5.06
N PRO A 181 19.85 -31.62 4.91
CA PRO A 181 20.94 -31.28 4.01
C PRO A 181 22.24 -31.87 4.55
N ALA A 182 22.90 -32.71 3.75
CA ALA A 182 24.12 -33.42 4.13
C ALA A 182 25.34 -32.49 4.45
N ASP A 183 25.19 -31.19 4.24
CA ASP A 183 26.20 -30.15 4.52
C ASP A 183 25.52 -28.86 5.06
N ALA A 184 24.61 -29.01 6.03
CA ALA A 184 24.01 -27.89 6.75
C ALA A 184 25.07 -27.16 7.60
N GLY A 185 25.61 -26.07 7.05
CA GLY A 185 26.69 -25.29 7.66
C GLY A 185 26.36 -24.69 9.04
N PRO A 186 27.37 -24.29 9.83
CA PRO A 186 27.21 -24.00 11.26
C PRO A 186 26.53 -22.65 11.54
N ARG A 187 25.18 -22.63 11.55
CA ARG A 187 24.34 -21.58 12.18
C ARG A 187 22.96 -22.13 12.57
N GLN A 188 22.68 -22.10 13.88
CA GLN A 188 21.37 -21.90 14.53
C GLN A 188 20.08 -22.65 14.06
N VAL A 189 20.16 -23.69 13.22
CA VAL A 189 19.01 -24.55 12.88
C VAL A 189 18.91 -25.75 13.83
N VAL A 190 17.74 -25.94 14.45
CA VAL A 190 17.39 -27.09 15.30
C VAL A 190 16.32 -27.93 14.60
N TRP A 191 16.58 -29.23 14.43
CA TRP A 191 15.68 -30.13 13.71
C TRP A 191 14.73 -30.88 14.66
N HIS A 192 13.48 -30.99 14.24
CA HIS A 192 12.38 -31.61 14.97
C HIS A 192 11.56 -32.49 14.03
N ARG A 193 11.15 -33.68 14.49
CA ARG A 193 10.22 -34.56 13.77
C ARG A 193 8.82 -34.46 14.36
N ALA A 194 7.81 -34.22 13.55
CA ALA A 194 6.44 -34.17 14.02
C ALA A 194 6.00 -35.53 14.59
N LEU A 195 5.26 -35.52 15.71
CA LEU A 195 4.65 -36.75 16.20
C LEU A 195 3.56 -37.21 15.21
N PRO A 196 3.45 -38.52 14.91
CA PRO A 196 2.56 -39.01 13.84
C PRO A 196 1.06 -38.89 14.15
N ALA A 197 0.68 -38.24 15.25
CA ALA A 197 -0.69 -37.85 15.58
C ALA A 197 -0.95 -36.34 15.37
N MET A 198 -0.05 -35.62 14.70
CA MET A 198 -0.19 -34.21 14.32
C MET A 198 -0.21 -34.08 12.79
N SER A 199 -1.11 -33.26 12.24
CA SER A 199 -0.96 -32.75 10.87
C SER A 199 -0.08 -31.49 10.84
N TRP A 200 0.46 -31.13 9.67
CA TRP A 200 1.18 -29.85 9.51
C TRP A 200 0.20 -28.67 9.56
N HIS A 201 -0.99 -28.79 8.95
CA HIS A 201 -1.99 -27.72 8.88
C HIS A 201 -2.61 -27.42 10.25
N GLY A 202 -3.06 -28.44 10.98
CA GLY A 202 -3.55 -28.29 12.36
C GLY A 202 -2.46 -27.78 13.32
N THR A 203 -1.20 -28.14 13.10
CA THR A 203 -0.07 -27.59 13.87
C THR A 203 0.20 -26.12 13.53
N ALA A 204 0.16 -25.74 12.26
CA ALA A 204 0.28 -24.35 11.82
C ALA A 204 -0.85 -23.49 12.41
N CYS A 205 -2.11 -23.93 12.34
CA CYS A 205 -3.26 -23.29 12.98
C CYS A 205 -3.09 -23.15 14.50
N ALA A 206 -2.56 -24.18 15.19
CA ALA A 206 -2.32 -24.15 16.63
C ALA A 206 -1.26 -23.10 17.03
N VAL A 207 -0.13 -23.02 16.32
CA VAL A 207 0.91 -22.00 16.58
C VAL A 207 0.39 -20.61 16.23
N ALA A 208 -0.21 -20.44 15.06
CA ALA A 208 -0.82 -19.19 14.61
C ALA A 208 -1.81 -18.58 15.63
N LEU A 209 -2.68 -19.41 16.22
CA LEU A 209 -3.64 -18.97 17.23
C LEU A 209 -3.03 -18.73 18.62
N ALA A 210 -1.92 -19.40 18.94
CA ALA A 210 -1.15 -19.09 20.15
C ALA A 210 -0.52 -17.70 20.05
N GLU A 211 0.12 -17.40 18.93
CA GLU A 211 0.68 -16.08 18.65
C GLU A 211 -0.39 -14.99 18.62
N LEU A 212 -1.55 -15.25 18.01
CA LEU A 212 -2.69 -14.32 17.99
C LEU A 212 -3.19 -13.98 19.41
N ALA A 213 -3.00 -14.88 20.38
CA ALA A 213 -3.36 -14.65 21.78
C ALA A 213 -2.33 -13.80 22.56
N GLU A 214 -1.03 -13.83 22.22
CA GLU A 214 0.00 -12.97 22.83
C GLU A 214 0.20 -11.63 22.08
N PHE A 215 0.09 -11.65 20.74
CA PHE A 215 0.41 -10.55 19.82
C PHE A 215 -0.73 -10.20 18.82
N PRO A 216 -1.95 -9.89 19.30
CA PRO A 216 -3.14 -9.74 18.45
C PRO A 216 -3.08 -8.56 17.47
N GLY A 217 -2.22 -7.55 17.71
CA GLY A 217 -1.99 -6.46 16.74
C GLY A 217 -1.12 -6.90 15.56
N ARG A 218 -0.07 -7.71 15.83
CA ARG A 218 0.90 -8.17 14.83
C ARG A 218 0.33 -9.31 13.97
N MET A 219 -0.42 -10.24 14.57
CA MET A 219 -0.85 -11.45 13.87
C MET A 219 -2.05 -11.27 12.93
N ARG A 220 -2.89 -10.25 13.10
CA ARG A 220 -4.04 -10.02 12.19
C ARG A 220 -3.64 -9.94 10.71
N PRO A 221 -2.70 -9.06 10.28
CA PRO A 221 -2.26 -9.02 8.88
C PRO A 221 -1.52 -10.31 8.47
N VAL A 222 -0.69 -10.88 9.34
CA VAL A 222 0.07 -12.12 9.07
C VAL A 222 -0.85 -13.30 8.76
N LEU A 223 -1.94 -13.45 9.52
CA LEU A 223 -2.91 -14.53 9.31
C LEU A 223 -3.86 -14.27 8.14
N SER A 224 -4.16 -13.00 7.83
CA SER A 224 -4.86 -12.64 6.58
C SER A 224 -4.02 -13.04 5.35
N ALA A 225 -2.74 -12.65 5.33
CA ALA A 225 -1.81 -13.00 4.26
C ALA A 225 -1.58 -14.53 4.15
N PHE A 226 -1.54 -15.25 5.28
CA PHE A 226 -1.42 -16.71 5.28
C PHE A 226 -2.66 -17.40 4.70
N SER A 227 -3.85 -16.96 5.10
CA SER A 227 -5.12 -17.48 4.55
C SER A 227 -5.23 -17.19 3.04
N GLY A 228 -4.87 -15.98 2.60
CA GLY A 228 -4.86 -15.59 1.19
C GLY A 228 -3.88 -16.41 0.33
N ALA A 229 -2.65 -16.64 0.82
CA ALA A 229 -1.68 -17.48 0.12
C ALA A 229 -2.12 -18.95 0.03
N ALA A 230 -2.77 -19.47 1.06
CA ALA A 230 -3.36 -20.81 1.05
C ALA A 230 -4.53 -20.91 0.05
N GLN A 231 -5.40 -19.89 0.01
CA GLN A 231 -6.48 -19.80 -0.97
C GLN A 231 -5.95 -19.75 -2.41
N GLU A 232 -4.98 -18.87 -2.69
CA GLU A 232 -4.38 -18.73 -4.03
C GLU A 232 -3.75 -20.04 -4.50
N TYR A 233 -3.01 -20.73 -3.63
CA TYR A 233 -2.45 -22.05 -3.95
C TYR A 233 -3.54 -23.10 -4.21
N ALA A 234 -4.59 -23.14 -3.38
CA ALA A 234 -5.69 -24.08 -3.53
C ALA A 234 -6.54 -23.85 -4.79
N GLU A 235 -6.60 -22.61 -5.29
CA GLU A 235 -7.22 -22.25 -6.57
C GLU A 235 -6.27 -22.48 -7.76
N SER A 236 -4.96 -22.53 -7.52
CA SER A 236 -3.95 -22.85 -8.53
C SER A 236 -3.94 -24.35 -8.88
N SER A 237 -4.01 -24.67 -10.18
CA SER A 237 -3.90 -26.05 -10.67
C SER A 237 -2.43 -26.45 -10.90
N THR A 238 -1.57 -26.27 -9.89
CA THR A 238 -0.12 -26.45 -10.03
C THR A 238 0.42 -27.63 -9.21
N GLY A 239 1.44 -28.31 -9.76
CA GLY A 239 2.21 -29.34 -9.06
C GLY A 239 3.45 -28.82 -8.30
N SER A 240 3.53 -27.50 -8.06
CA SER A 240 4.60 -26.86 -7.29
C SER A 240 4.37 -27.03 -5.78
N ALA A 241 5.39 -26.78 -4.96
CA ALA A 241 5.19 -26.74 -3.51
C ALA A 241 4.23 -25.62 -3.10
N PHE A 242 3.39 -25.88 -2.09
CA PHE A 242 2.82 -24.79 -1.30
C PHE A 242 3.96 -24.17 -0.50
N THR A 243 4.13 -22.84 -0.61
CA THR A 243 5.18 -22.10 0.10
C THR A 243 4.59 -20.82 0.67
N TRP A 244 4.61 -20.68 1.99
CA TRP A 244 4.30 -19.46 2.71
C TRP A 244 5.47 -19.04 3.61
N LEU A 245 5.74 -17.74 3.64
CA LEU A 245 6.82 -17.13 4.39
C LEU A 245 6.21 -16.03 5.26
N ARG A 246 6.52 -16.03 6.56
CA ARG A 246 5.97 -15.05 7.50
C ARG A 246 6.44 -13.64 7.14
N TRP A 247 5.52 -12.71 7.29
CA TRP A 247 5.84 -11.29 7.33
C TRP A 247 6.10 -10.84 8.77
N GLU A 248 7.24 -10.20 9.02
CA GLU A 248 7.33 -9.21 10.09
C GLU A 248 6.96 -7.83 9.53
N PRO A 249 5.77 -7.27 9.84
CA PRO A 249 5.56 -5.84 9.66
C PRO A 249 6.47 -5.11 10.66
N ALA A 250 7.13 -4.04 10.21
CA ALA A 250 7.91 -3.18 11.09
C ALA A 250 7.01 -2.67 12.22
N VAL A 251 7.41 -2.90 13.48
CA VAL A 251 6.70 -2.31 14.63
C VAL A 251 6.90 -0.79 14.51
N PRO A 252 5.85 0.02 14.25
CA PRO A 252 6.07 1.42 13.87
C PRO A 252 6.77 2.18 14.99
N GLN A 253 8.06 2.43 14.79
CA GLN A 253 8.79 3.31 15.68
C GLN A 253 8.26 4.72 15.40
N ALA A 254 7.96 5.47 16.45
CA ALA A 254 7.53 6.85 16.32
C ALA A 254 8.75 7.72 15.96
N HIS A 255 9.22 7.58 14.72
CA HIS A 255 10.42 8.24 14.21
C HIS A 255 10.29 9.75 14.40
N PRO A 256 11.12 10.37 15.25
CA PRO A 256 11.19 11.82 15.29
C PRO A 256 11.79 12.25 13.95
N ALA A 257 11.00 12.96 13.13
CA ALA A 257 11.38 13.33 11.77
C ALA A 257 12.85 13.80 11.71
N PRO A 258 13.68 13.28 10.79
CA PRO A 258 15.12 13.50 10.74
C PRO A 258 15.50 14.96 10.97
N ARG A 259 16.67 15.16 11.58
CA ARG A 259 17.15 16.50 11.96
C ARG A 259 17.20 17.47 10.78
N ALA A 260 17.41 16.98 9.55
CA ALA A 260 17.31 17.79 8.33
C ALA A 260 15.89 18.37 8.13
N PHE A 261 14.84 17.54 8.15
CA PHE A 261 13.45 17.98 8.05
C PHE A 261 13.11 19.01 9.14
N ASN A 262 13.48 18.73 10.40
CA ASN A 262 13.27 19.65 11.53
C ASN A 262 14.17 20.91 11.52
N GLN A 263 15.21 20.99 10.68
CA GLN A 263 16.05 22.18 10.51
C GLN A 263 15.64 23.06 9.32
N LEU A 264 15.04 22.45 8.28
CA LEU A 264 14.57 23.14 7.07
C LEU A 264 13.07 23.49 7.12
N ALA A 265 12.24 22.73 7.84
CA ALA A 265 10.83 23.05 8.05
C ALA A 265 10.69 24.37 8.83
N LEU A 266 10.19 25.41 8.16
CA LEU A 266 10.18 26.76 8.70
C LEU A 266 9.20 26.91 9.88
N GLY A 267 9.74 27.32 11.03
CA GLY A 267 9.01 27.44 12.29
C GLY A 267 8.02 28.61 12.38
N SER A 268 8.00 29.55 11.43
CA SER A 268 7.04 30.66 11.44
C SER A 268 6.28 30.84 10.12
N TYR A 269 4.98 31.11 10.24
CA TYR A 269 4.07 31.42 9.15
C TYR A 269 4.59 32.54 8.23
N ASN A 270 5.25 33.55 8.79
CA ASN A 270 5.77 34.68 8.02
C ASN A 270 7.02 34.31 7.19
N GLU A 271 7.85 33.37 7.64
CA GLU A 271 8.98 32.86 6.84
C GLU A 271 8.47 32.01 5.68
N LYS A 272 7.48 31.15 5.94
CA LYS A 272 6.74 30.37 4.93
C LYS A 272 6.09 31.25 3.86
N LEU A 273 5.37 32.30 4.28
CA LEU A 273 4.72 33.27 3.40
C LEU A 273 5.73 34.01 2.50
N VAL A 274 6.92 34.35 3.00
CA VAL A 274 7.97 34.99 2.19
C VAL A 274 8.58 34.03 1.16
N ILE A 275 8.78 32.75 1.50
CA ILE A 275 9.21 31.74 0.51
C ILE A 275 8.15 31.58 -0.59
N GLU A 276 6.88 31.43 -0.21
CA GLU A 276 5.80 31.19 -1.17
C GLU A 276 5.60 32.35 -2.14
N SER A 277 5.67 33.61 -1.68
CA SER A 277 5.65 34.78 -2.58
C SER A 277 6.83 34.81 -3.56
N ILE A 278 8.05 34.50 -3.09
CA ILE A 278 9.25 34.44 -3.97
C ILE A 278 9.09 33.31 -5.00
N ARG A 279 8.56 32.15 -4.59
CA ARG A 279 8.34 30.99 -5.47
C ARG A 279 7.37 31.31 -6.60
N GLN A 280 6.18 31.85 -6.27
CA GLN A 280 5.14 32.18 -7.25
C GLN A 280 5.59 33.19 -8.32
N ALA A 281 6.47 34.13 -7.94
CA ALA A 281 6.97 35.20 -8.79
C ALA A 281 8.39 34.97 -9.35
N VAL A 282 8.99 33.81 -9.08
CA VAL A 282 10.38 33.41 -9.38
C VAL A 282 11.47 34.25 -8.67
N ALA A 283 11.38 35.57 -8.70
CA ALA A 283 12.27 36.48 -7.98
C ALA A 283 11.58 37.79 -7.58
N LEU A 284 11.81 38.27 -6.36
CA LEU A 284 11.23 39.52 -5.82
C LEU A 284 12.23 40.31 -4.99
N SER A 285 12.20 41.64 -5.05
CA SER A 285 12.92 42.47 -4.09
C SER A 285 12.18 42.54 -2.74
N ARG A 286 12.91 42.94 -1.70
CA ARG A 286 12.37 43.11 -0.33
C ARG A 286 11.24 44.14 -0.21
N VAL A 287 10.99 44.95 -1.26
CA VAL A 287 9.86 45.87 -1.33
C VAL A 287 8.63 45.16 -1.89
N GLU A 288 8.72 44.49 -3.04
CA GLU A 288 7.58 43.74 -3.60
C GLU A 288 7.12 42.62 -2.65
N ILE A 289 8.04 41.97 -1.92
CA ILE A 289 7.68 41.00 -0.86
C ILE A 289 6.83 41.66 0.23
N ALA A 290 7.17 42.87 0.68
CA ALA A 290 6.40 43.58 1.70
C ALA A 290 5.01 44.02 1.19
N GLU A 291 4.94 44.44 -0.07
CA GLU A 291 3.71 44.84 -0.75
C GLU A 291 2.74 43.66 -0.97
N GLN A 292 3.26 42.50 -1.39
CA GLN A 292 2.46 41.28 -1.59
C GLN A 292 2.03 40.59 -0.29
N THR A 293 2.92 40.51 0.71
CA THR A 293 2.64 39.78 1.97
C THR A 293 1.96 40.62 3.05
N GLY A 294 1.90 41.94 2.88
CA GLY A 294 1.45 42.88 3.92
C GLY A 294 2.38 42.97 5.14
N LEU A 295 3.54 42.30 5.12
CA LEU A 295 4.51 42.32 6.21
C LEU A 295 5.27 43.65 6.26
N THR A 296 5.66 44.09 7.46
CA THR A 296 6.43 45.33 7.59
C THR A 296 7.82 45.20 6.94
N PRO A 297 8.38 46.27 6.35
CA PRO A 297 9.72 46.22 5.74
C PRO A 297 10.82 45.73 6.70
N GLN A 298 10.68 45.99 8.00
CA GLN A 298 11.57 45.48 9.04
C GLN A 298 11.43 43.96 9.24
N ALA A 299 10.20 43.42 9.20
CA ALA A 299 9.96 41.98 9.27
C ALA A 299 10.54 41.27 8.04
N VAL A 300 10.26 41.76 6.83
CA VAL A 300 10.82 41.21 5.58
C VAL A 300 12.35 41.29 5.57
N SER A 301 12.93 42.39 6.04
CA SER A 301 14.40 42.55 6.14
C SER A 301 15.05 41.60 7.16
N ARG A 302 14.33 41.18 8.21
CA ARG A 302 14.78 40.15 9.16
C ARG A 302 14.66 38.74 8.55
N ILE A 303 13.50 38.43 7.98
CA ILE A 303 13.17 37.11 7.41
C ILE A 303 14.10 36.78 6.24
N THR A 304 14.20 37.68 5.26
CA THR A 304 15.06 37.47 4.07
C THR A 304 16.54 37.36 4.43
N ARG A 305 17.01 38.05 5.49
CA ARG A 305 18.37 37.87 6.02
C ARG A 305 18.56 36.47 6.60
N ASN A 306 17.64 36.00 7.43
CA ASN A 306 17.69 34.64 7.99
C ASN A 306 17.76 33.59 6.87
N LEU A 307 16.89 33.70 5.86
CA LEU A 307 16.81 32.75 4.74
C LEU A 307 18.03 32.80 3.80
N LEU A 308 18.69 33.95 3.68
CA LEU A 308 20.01 34.05 3.01
C LEU A 308 21.12 33.41 3.85
N THR A 309 21.12 33.63 5.17
CA THR A 309 22.11 33.02 6.09
C THR A 309 21.94 31.50 6.20
N SER A 310 20.72 30.97 6.08
CA SER A 310 20.46 29.52 5.99
C SER A 310 20.62 28.96 4.57
N GLY A 311 20.97 29.78 3.57
CA GLY A 311 21.19 29.36 2.20
C GLY A 311 19.94 28.97 1.40
N LEU A 312 18.72 29.22 1.90
CA LEU A 312 17.46 28.95 1.18
C LEU A 312 17.19 29.95 0.05
N LEU A 313 17.66 31.19 0.21
CA LEU A 313 17.60 32.23 -0.83
C LEU A 313 18.98 32.52 -1.41
N ALA A 314 18.97 33.07 -2.63
CA ALA A 314 20.10 33.78 -3.22
C ALA A 314 19.66 35.18 -3.67
N GLU A 315 20.61 36.11 -3.74
CA GLU A 315 20.43 37.39 -4.41
C GLU A 315 20.60 37.19 -5.94
N ASP A 316 19.69 37.74 -6.76
CA ASP A 316 19.74 37.55 -8.22
C ASP A 316 20.45 38.70 -8.94
N GLU A 317 21.73 38.50 -9.21
CA GLU A 317 22.59 39.46 -9.92
C GLU A 317 22.14 39.75 -11.37
N ARG A 318 21.31 38.89 -11.98
CA ARG A 318 20.91 39.00 -13.39
C ARG A 318 20.03 40.21 -13.70
N GLN A 319 19.36 40.80 -12.70
CA GLN A 319 18.44 41.93 -12.88
C GLN A 319 19.02 43.31 -12.50
N LEU A 320 20.33 43.44 -12.26
CA LEU A 320 20.96 44.70 -11.80
C LEU A 320 20.93 45.89 -12.80
N GLY A 321 20.24 45.77 -13.95
CA GLY A 321 20.28 46.71 -15.08
C GLY A 321 19.31 47.92 -15.04
N GLY A 322 18.76 48.29 -13.88
CA GLY A 322 17.75 49.36 -13.76
C GLY A 322 18.31 50.73 -13.38
N ALA A 323 17.83 51.81 -14.01
CA ALA A 323 18.19 53.19 -13.68
C ALA A 323 17.54 53.67 -12.37
N GLY A 324 18.17 53.36 -11.24
CA GLY A 324 17.71 53.75 -9.90
C GLY A 324 18.66 53.28 -8.79
N LYS A 325 18.22 53.36 -7.54
CA LYS A 325 18.94 52.72 -6.43
C LYS A 325 18.77 51.20 -6.59
N PRO A 326 19.85 50.39 -6.63
CA PRO A 326 19.74 48.97 -6.97
C PRO A 326 18.74 48.22 -6.09
N ARG A 327 17.67 47.71 -6.72
CA ARG A 327 16.83 46.66 -6.14
C ARG A 327 17.54 45.35 -6.44
N VAL A 328 18.07 44.70 -5.41
CA VAL A 328 18.59 43.34 -5.52
C VAL A 328 17.41 42.39 -5.30
N PRO A 329 16.96 41.61 -6.31
CA PRO A 329 15.91 40.63 -6.12
C PRO A 329 16.44 39.44 -5.34
N LEU A 330 15.51 38.71 -4.73
CA LEU A 330 15.74 37.46 -4.03
C LEU A 330 15.00 36.36 -4.78
N ARG A 331 15.70 35.26 -5.02
CA ARG A 331 15.16 34.03 -5.60
C ARG A 331 15.42 32.87 -4.65
N LEU A 332 14.64 31.79 -4.79
CA LEU A 332 14.98 30.52 -4.15
C LEU A 332 16.29 29.96 -4.73
N ARG A 333 17.03 29.23 -3.89
CA ARG A 333 18.11 28.34 -4.33
C ARG A 333 17.51 26.97 -4.59
N PRO A 334 17.50 26.47 -5.84
CA PRO A 334 17.01 25.13 -6.13
C PRO A 334 17.84 24.08 -5.37
N ASP A 335 19.15 24.28 -5.35
CA ASP A 335 20.17 23.46 -4.67
C ASP A 335 20.18 23.56 -3.14
N ALA A 336 19.19 24.19 -2.51
CA ALA A 336 19.11 24.31 -1.05
C ALA A 336 18.34 23.16 -0.36
N ALA A 337 17.55 22.40 -1.11
CA ALA A 337 16.90 21.17 -0.66
C ALA A 337 16.51 20.31 -1.87
N SER A 338 16.33 19.01 -1.65
CA SER A 338 15.74 18.09 -2.62
C SER A 338 14.66 17.25 -1.94
N ALA A 339 13.83 16.59 -2.74
CA ALA A 339 12.88 15.58 -2.28
C ALA A 339 12.79 14.46 -3.33
N VAL A 340 12.48 13.24 -2.89
CA VAL A 340 12.16 12.13 -3.82
C VAL A 340 10.66 11.86 -3.77
N GLY A 341 10.06 11.61 -4.92
CA GLY A 341 8.64 11.33 -5.08
C GLY A 341 8.44 10.00 -5.76
N VAL A 342 7.71 9.10 -5.09
CA VAL A 342 7.34 7.79 -5.60
C VAL A 342 5.86 7.82 -5.99
N HIS A 343 5.52 7.37 -7.18
CA HIS A 343 4.15 7.04 -7.58
C HIS A 343 4.04 5.54 -7.80
N LEU A 344 3.12 4.90 -7.09
CA LEU A 344 2.80 3.48 -7.23
C LEU A 344 1.42 3.36 -7.90
N ASP A 345 1.43 3.13 -9.21
CA ASP A 345 0.25 2.87 -10.04
C ASP A 345 0.11 1.35 -10.32
N PRO A 346 -1.10 0.81 -10.55
CA PRO A 346 -1.31 -0.62 -10.79
C PRO A 346 -0.53 -1.22 -11.98
N GLU A 347 0.01 -0.40 -12.88
CA GLU A 347 0.83 -0.82 -14.02
C GLU A 347 2.32 -0.45 -13.86
N MET A 348 2.67 0.52 -13.00
CA MET A 348 4.01 1.10 -12.94
C MET A 348 4.38 1.69 -11.55
N ILE A 349 5.64 1.49 -11.13
CA ILE A 349 6.31 2.37 -10.15
C ILE A 349 7.08 3.45 -10.92
N THR A 350 6.78 4.73 -10.65
CA THR A 350 7.60 5.88 -11.07
C THR A 350 8.30 6.46 -9.86
N VAL A 351 9.58 6.82 -9.98
CA VAL A 351 10.33 7.56 -8.96
C VAL A 351 10.97 8.79 -9.61
N VAL A 352 10.90 9.94 -8.95
CA VAL A 352 11.57 11.18 -9.36
C VAL A 352 12.32 11.80 -8.20
N ALA A 353 13.54 12.25 -8.42
CA ALA A 353 14.22 13.19 -7.53
C ALA A 353 14.03 14.61 -8.08
N VAL A 354 13.71 15.58 -7.21
CA VAL A 354 13.51 16.98 -7.58
C VAL A 354 14.25 17.93 -6.63
N ASP A 355 14.59 19.12 -7.13
CA ASP A 355 15.14 20.21 -6.32
C ASP A 355 14.04 21.09 -5.70
N LEU A 356 14.42 22.10 -4.90
CA LEU A 356 13.47 22.97 -4.19
C LEU A 356 12.58 23.82 -5.13
N SER A 357 13.00 24.04 -6.38
CA SER A 357 12.18 24.69 -7.42
C SER A 357 11.16 23.73 -8.05
N GLY A 358 11.30 22.42 -7.82
CA GLY A 358 10.49 21.37 -8.42
C GLY A 358 11.06 20.83 -9.73
N ASP A 359 12.25 21.29 -10.16
CA ASP A 359 12.90 20.80 -11.37
C ASP A 359 13.41 19.36 -11.14
N VAL A 360 13.25 18.49 -12.14
CA VAL A 360 13.56 17.06 -12.05
C VAL A 360 15.05 16.82 -12.23
N LEU A 361 15.66 16.16 -11.23
CA LEU A 361 17.08 15.81 -11.16
C LEU A 361 17.37 14.39 -11.69
N ASP A 362 16.50 13.42 -11.36
CA ASP A 362 16.50 12.07 -11.92
C ASP A 362 15.05 11.55 -12.03
N GLN A 363 14.78 10.67 -13.00
CA GLN A 363 13.48 10.01 -13.18
C GLN A 363 13.66 8.56 -13.59
N ARG A 364 12.98 7.66 -12.87
CA ARG A 364 12.98 6.21 -13.08
C ARG A 364 11.56 5.70 -13.22
N GLN A 365 11.37 4.73 -14.10
CA GLN A 365 10.10 4.03 -14.29
C GLN A 365 10.35 2.52 -14.35
N MET A 366 9.48 1.76 -13.72
CA MET A 366 9.53 0.30 -13.68
C MET A 366 8.11 -0.25 -13.84
N PRO A 367 7.78 -0.86 -14.98
CA PRO A 367 6.52 -1.58 -15.16
C PRO A 367 6.38 -2.72 -14.15
N LEU A 368 5.17 -2.91 -13.63
CA LEU A 368 4.85 -4.01 -12.70
C LEU A 368 4.62 -5.34 -13.43
N ALA A 369 4.27 -5.32 -14.71
CA ALA A 369 4.04 -6.51 -15.55
C ALA A 369 3.11 -7.56 -14.90
N GLY A 370 2.06 -7.09 -14.21
CA GLY A 370 1.10 -7.92 -13.46
C GLY A 370 1.52 -8.29 -12.03
N ARG A 371 2.79 -8.12 -11.63
CA ARG A 371 3.25 -8.40 -10.26
C ARG A 371 2.88 -7.26 -9.32
N ARG A 372 1.90 -7.50 -8.44
CA ARG A 372 1.37 -6.51 -7.47
C ARG A 372 1.59 -6.88 -5.99
N ASP A 373 2.44 -7.86 -5.71
CA ASP A 373 2.88 -8.22 -4.35
C ASP A 373 3.40 -6.97 -3.59
N PRO A 374 2.80 -6.59 -2.44
CA PRO A 374 3.20 -5.40 -1.71
C PRO A 374 4.68 -5.38 -1.34
N TRP A 375 5.23 -6.54 -0.92
CA TRP A 375 6.57 -6.60 -0.35
C TRP A 375 7.64 -6.32 -1.39
N TRP A 376 7.54 -7.02 -2.52
CA TRP A 376 8.39 -6.73 -3.67
C TRP A 376 8.19 -5.31 -4.21
N CYS A 377 6.97 -4.77 -4.23
CA CYS A 377 6.75 -3.38 -4.64
C CYS A 377 7.48 -2.40 -3.71
N ILE A 378 7.39 -2.56 -2.38
CA ILE A 378 8.10 -1.73 -1.40
C ILE A 378 9.63 -1.90 -1.54
N ASP A 379 10.13 -3.12 -1.79
CA ASP A 379 11.55 -3.37 -2.09
C ASP A 379 12.00 -2.57 -3.32
N GLN A 380 11.22 -2.58 -4.41
CA GLN A 380 11.55 -1.83 -5.62
C GLN A 380 11.41 -0.32 -5.44
N MET A 381 10.39 0.16 -4.72
CA MET A 381 10.24 1.58 -4.36
C MET A 381 11.44 2.05 -3.53
N THR A 382 11.87 1.26 -2.54
CA THR A 382 13.06 1.54 -1.70
C THR A 382 14.31 1.64 -2.58
N ARG A 383 14.58 0.61 -3.40
CA ARG A 383 15.73 0.57 -4.31
C ARG A 383 15.76 1.76 -5.25
N LEU A 384 14.66 2.01 -5.98
CA LEU A 384 14.57 3.09 -6.96
C LEU A 384 14.67 4.48 -6.30
N THR A 385 14.20 4.63 -5.06
CA THR A 385 14.34 5.88 -4.27
C THR A 385 15.81 6.16 -3.93
N LEU A 386 16.54 5.14 -3.46
CA LEU A 386 17.97 5.28 -3.15
C LEU A 386 18.80 5.57 -4.41
N GLU A 387 18.54 4.84 -5.50
CA GLU A 387 19.23 5.06 -6.78
C GLU A 387 18.96 6.47 -7.37
N ALA A 388 17.73 6.99 -7.22
CA ALA A 388 17.38 8.34 -7.68
C ALA A 388 17.99 9.44 -6.81
N ALA A 389 18.06 9.24 -5.49
CA ALA A 389 18.74 10.13 -4.57
C ALA A 389 20.25 10.20 -4.83
N GLU A 390 20.90 9.06 -5.09
CA GLU A 390 22.31 8.99 -5.48
C GLU A 390 22.58 9.70 -6.83
N ALA A 391 21.73 9.45 -7.85
CA ALA A 391 21.87 10.05 -9.17
C ALA A 391 21.69 11.58 -9.17
N ALA A 392 20.84 12.11 -8.28
CA ALA A 392 20.63 13.54 -8.07
C ALA A 392 21.81 14.26 -7.36
N GLY A 393 22.81 13.51 -6.86
CA GLY A 393 24.08 14.05 -6.39
C GLY A 393 24.04 14.73 -5.00
N PRO A 394 25.03 15.58 -4.65
CA PRO A 394 25.25 16.03 -3.27
C PRO A 394 24.10 16.84 -2.62
N ALA A 395 23.21 17.43 -3.41
CA ALA A 395 22.00 18.08 -2.89
C ALA A 395 20.90 17.07 -2.49
N SER A 396 21.09 15.79 -2.80
CA SER A 396 20.16 14.68 -2.57
C SER A 396 20.80 13.45 -1.90
N GLU A 397 22.07 13.52 -1.47
CA GLU A 397 22.68 12.53 -0.54
C GLU A 397 21.91 12.40 0.78
N ALA A 398 21.14 13.43 1.15
CA ALA A 398 20.11 13.38 2.19
C ALA A 398 18.91 14.25 1.77
N PRO A 399 17.89 13.69 1.09
CA PRO A 399 16.72 14.45 0.68
C PRO A 399 15.93 14.91 1.91
N LEU A 400 15.21 16.02 1.79
CA LEU A 400 14.40 16.59 2.87
C LEU A 400 13.37 15.58 3.42
N GLY A 401 12.86 14.73 2.53
CA GLY A 401 11.95 13.63 2.80
C GLY A 401 11.55 12.94 1.50
N VAL A 402 10.67 11.95 1.61
CA VAL A 402 10.14 11.18 0.48
C VAL A 402 8.61 11.31 0.47
N GLY A 403 8.06 11.70 -0.68
CA GLY A 403 6.63 11.67 -0.93
C GLY A 403 6.21 10.38 -1.62
N VAL A 404 5.03 9.86 -1.30
CA VAL A 404 4.47 8.64 -1.87
C VAL A 404 3.03 8.91 -2.33
N ALA A 405 2.83 8.96 -3.63
CA ALA A 405 1.52 9.04 -4.28
C ALA A 405 1.00 7.65 -4.61
N VAL A 406 -0.26 7.40 -4.27
CA VAL A 406 -0.95 6.11 -4.48
C VAL A 406 -2.43 6.31 -4.82
N PRO A 407 -3.08 5.39 -5.55
CA PRO A 407 -4.54 5.41 -5.73
C PRO A 407 -5.30 5.32 -4.41
N GLY A 408 -6.45 5.99 -4.35
CA GLY A 408 -7.39 5.89 -3.23
C GLY A 408 -8.27 4.63 -3.26
N PRO A 409 -9.04 4.36 -2.18
CA PRO A 409 -9.15 5.17 -0.96
C PRO A 409 -8.10 4.84 0.11
N LEU A 410 -7.67 5.85 0.85
CA LEU A 410 -6.68 5.78 1.93
C LEU A 410 -7.31 6.07 3.30
N ASP A 411 -6.83 5.46 4.37
CA ASP A 411 -7.03 6.01 5.72
C ASP A 411 -5.79 6.81 6.12
N THR A 412 -5.84 8.14 5.97
CA THR A 412 -4.73 9.02 6.34
C THR A 412 -4.56 9.23 7.85
N ARG A 413 -5.24 8.44 8.70
CA ARG A 413 -5.05 8.40 10.17
C ARG A 413 -4.46 7.07 10.64
N ALA A 414 -4.80 5.98 9.97
CA ALA A 414 -4.18 4.66 10.16
C ALA A 414 -2.95 4.45 9.26
N GLU A 415 -2.75 5.30 8.24
CA GLU A 415 -1.62 5.30 7.29
C GLU A 415 -1.52 4.01 6.47
N ILE A 416 -2.69 3.45 6.14
CA ILE A 416 -2.90 2.22 5.36
C ILE A 416 -3.81 2.48 4.16
N PHE A 417 -3.71 1.60 3.17
CA PHE A 417 -4.76 1.39 2.18
C PHE A 417 -6.00 0.75 2.84
N LEU A 418 -7.19 1.17 2.38
CA LEU A 418 -8.47 0.63 2.85
C LEU A 418 -8.92 -0.57 2.00
N ASP A 419 -9.27 -0.32 0.74
CA ASP A 419 -9.52 -1.35 -0.29
C ASP A 419 -9.35 -0.69 -1.68
N PRO A 420 -8.12 -0.54 -2.17
CA PRO A 420 -7.83 0.06 -3.48
C PRO A 420 -8.22 -0.94 -4.59
N PRO A 421 -9.24 -0.66 -5.44
CA PRO A 421 -9.85 -1.68 -6.31
C PRO A 421 -8.93 -2.37 -7.33
N LEU A 422 -7.75 -1.80 -7.58
CA LEU A 422 -6.74 -2.29 -8.53
C LEU A 422 -5.52 -2.93 -7.84
N PHE A 423 -5.43 -2.85 -6.50
CA PHE A 423 -4.29 -3.28 -5.68
C PHE A 423 -4.71 -4.31 -4.61
N LYS A 424 -5.15 -5.50 -5.06
CA LYS A 424 -5.42 -6.65 -4.17
C LYS A 424 -4.19 -6.99 -3.32
N GLY A 425 -4.43 -7.37 -2.06
CA GLY A 425 -3.38 -7.73 -1.10
C GLY A 425 -2.75 -6.54 -0.35
N TRP A 426 -3.15 -5.30 -0.65
CA TRP A 426 -2.63 -4.09 0.02
C TRP A 426 -3.44 -3.65 1.25
N GLU A 427 -4.54 -4.33 1.59
CA GLU A 427 -5.35 -4.04 2.79
C GLU A 427 -4.50 -4.08 4.07
N GLY A 428 -4.55 -3.02 4.87
CA GLY A 428 -3.83 -2.93 6.15
C GLY A 428 -2.31 -2.75 6.05
N VAL A 429 -1.76 -2.55 4.84
CA VAL A 429 -0.32 -2.40 4.62
C VAL A 429 0.13 -0.99 5.02
N ALA A 430 1.01 -0.91 6.03
CA ALA A 430 1.54 0.32 6.61
C ALA A 430 2.65 0.95 5.75
N LEU A 431 2.36 1.19 4.47
CA LEU A 431 3.32 1.59 3.44
C LEU A 431 4.23 2.75 3.86
N ARG A 432 3.68 3.75 4.55
CA ARG A 432 4.44 4.91 5.06
C ARG A 432 5.53 4.50 6.05
N ALA A 433 5.18 3.65 7.02
CA ALA A 433 6.09 3.23 8.09
C ALA A 433 7.21 2.35 7.52
N GLU A 434 6.85 1.38 6.67
CA GLU A 434 7.81 0.51 5.99
C GLU A 434 8.83 1.30 5.19
N LEU A 435 8.40 2.27 4.37
CA LEU A 435 9.32 3.12 3.63
C LEU A 435 10.16 4.05 4.54
N ALA A 436 9.60 4.55 5.64
CA ALA A 436 10.33 5.40 6.58
C ALA A 436 11.45 4.64 7.30
N ASP A 437 11.17 3.42 7.79
CA ASP A 437 12.13 2.51 8.41
C ASP A 437 13.24 2.10 7.43
N ARG A 438 12.89 1.84 6.16
CA ARG A 438 13.83 1.39 5.11
C ARG A 438 14.71 2.50 4.53
N LEU A 439 14.29 3.76 4.63
CA LEU A 439 14.95 4.92 4.02
C LEU A 439 15.52 5.92 5.04
N ASP A 440 15.38 5.65 6.35
CA ASP A 440 15.78 6.52 7.49
C ASP A 440 15.32 7.99 7.32
N THR A 441 14.09 8.19 6.82
CA THR A 441 13.63 9.53 6.41
C THR A 441 12.14 9.79 6.63
N THR A 442 11.73 11.06 6.54
CA THR A 442 10.32 11.46 6.60
C THR A 442 9.60 11.01 5.34
N VAL A 443 8.71 10.03 5.47
CA VAL A 443 7.75 9.68 4.42
C VAL A 443 6.43 10.42 4.62
N ILE A 444 5.88 10.98 3.53
CA ILE A 444 4.53 11.56 3.45
C ILE A 444 3.74 10.79 2.39
N MET A 445 2.49 10.42 2.69
CA MET A 445 1.59 9.78 1.73
C MET A 445 0.49 10.75 1.26
N GLU A 446 0.17 10.70 -0.02
CA GLU A 446 -0.93 11.43 -0.65
C GLU A 446 -1.68 10.52 -1.63
N LYS A 447 -2.93 10.87 -1.93
CA LYS A 447 -3.65 10.31 -3.09
C LYS A 447 -3.00 10.83 -4.38
N ASP A 448 -2.88 9.98 -5.40
CA ASP A 448 -2.39 10.29 -6.76
C ASP A 448 -2.84 11.66 -7.32
N SER A 449 -4.13 11.95 -7.28
CA SER A 449 -4.75 13.18 -7.76
C SER A 449 -4.50 14.39 -6.86
N THR A 450 -4.34 14.17 -5.55
CA THR A 450 -3.96 15.19 -4.57
C THR A 450 -2.50 15.59 -4.75
N ALA A 451 -1.61 14.61 -4.91
CA ALA A 451 -0.20 14.83 -5.23
C ALA A 451 -0.06 15.61 -6.55
N ALA A 452 -0.73 15.18 -7.62
CA ALA A 452 -0.68 15.86 -8.92
C ALA A 452 -1.11 17.34 -8.85
N ALA A 453 -2.13 17.67 -8.06
CA ALA A 453 -2.53 19.05 -7.79
C ALA A 453 -1.44 19.86 -7.05
N ILE A 454 -0.77 19.26 -6.06
CA ILE A 454 0.36 19.90 -5.35
C ILE A 454 1.54 20.14 -6.31
N GLY A 455 1.84 19.17 -7.20
CA GLY A 455 2.90 19.28 -8.21
C GLY A 455 2.66 20.42 -9.22
N GLU A 456 1.45 20.52 -9.78
CA GLU A 456 1.06 21.67 -10.62
C GLU A 456 1.13 22.99 -9.86
N ARG A 457 0.87 23.01 -8.55
CA ARG A 457 1.01 24.24 -7.75
C ARG A 457 2.47 24.59 -7.44
N TRP A 458 3.36 23.61 -7.38
CA TRP A 458 4.78 23.80 -7.04
C TRP A 458 5.61 24.30 -8.23
N LEU A 459 5.42 23.70 -9.41
CA LEU A 459 6.00 24.16 -10.68
C LEU A 459 5.17 25.26 -11.35
N GLY A 460 3.92 25.44 -10.90
CA GLY A 460 3.03 26.49 -11.35
C GLY A 460 3.43 27.86 -10.81
N ALA A 461 3.84 28.74 -11.74
CA ALA A 461 4.02 30.16 -11.49
C ALA A 461 2.64 30.87 -11.37
N ALA A 462 2.61 32.19 -11.59
CA ALA A 462 1.41 33.02 -11.46
C ALA A 462 0.15 32.49 -12.18
N ASP A 463 0.29 31.71 -13.26
CA ASP A 463 -0.84 31.14 -14.02
C ASP A 463 -1.49 29.90 -13.37
N ARG A 464 -0.91 29.38 -12.29
CA ARG A 464 -1.49 28.34 -11.41
C ARG A 464 -1.62 28.82 -9.96
N ALA A 465 -1.49 30.12 -9.70
CA ALA A 465 -1.42 30.63 -8.33
C ALA A 465 -2.77 30.69 -7.60
N GLY A 466 -3.88 30.75 -8.33
CA GLY A 466 -5.25 30.77 -7.81
C GLY A 466 -5.82 29.39 -7.47
N ASP A 467 -7.14 29.34 -7.31
CA ASP A 467 -7.89 28.13 -6.95
C ASP A 467 -8.20 27.30 -8.20
N PHE A 468 -8.00 25.98 -8.13
CA PHE A 468 -8.22 25.08 -9.26
C PHE A 468 -8.58 23.65 -8.84
N VAL A 469 -9.10 22.88 -9.79
CA VAL A 469 -9.26 21.42 -9.67
C VAL A 469 -8.38 20.72 -10.70
N TYR A 470 -7.50 19.83 -10.22
CA TYR A 470 -6.78 18.89 -11.06
C TYR A 470 -7.62 17.64 -11.27
N LEU A 471 -7.80 17.20 -12.52
CA LEU A 471 -8.38 15.91 -12.90
C LEU A 471 -7.25 14.99 -13.33
N TYR A 472 -6.94 13.99 -12.51
CA TYR A 472 -5.95 12.95 -12.78
C TYR A 472 -6.62 11.80 -13.53
N LEU A 473 -6.11 11.51 -14.74
CA LEU A 473 -6.67 10.48 -15.62
C LEU A 473 -5.56 9.48 -15.99
N GLY A 474 -5.72 8.23 -15.58
CA GLY A 474 -4.79 7.13 -15.84
C GLY A 474 -5.50 5.77 -15.81
N THR A 475 -4.96 4.82 -15.06
CA THR A 475 -5.61 3.53 -14.76
C THR A 475 -6.98 3.72 -14.07
N GLY A 476 -7.11 4.78 -13.26
CA GLY A 476 -8.36 5.33 -12.76
C GLY A 476 -8.48 6.84 -12.97
N ALA A 477 -9.61 7.41 -12.58
CA ALA A 477 -9.89 8.85 -12.60
C ALA A 477 -10.10 9.39 -11.17
N GLY A 478 -9.29 10.38 -10.78
CA GLY A 478 -9.35 11.07 -9.49
C GLY A 478 -9.31 12.59 -9.66
N SER A 479 -9.57 13.34 -8.60
CA SER A 479 -9.30 14.79 -8.59
C SER A 479 -8.66 15.28 -7.30
N GLY A 480 -8.00 16.44 -7.39
CA GLY A 480 -7.43 17.17 -6.26
C GLY A 480 -7.79 18.64 -6.38
N ALA A 481 -8.32 19.25 -5.33
CA ALA A 481 -8.77 20.64 -5.32
C ALA A 481 -7.79 21.51 -4.53
N PHE A 482 -7.12 22.45 -5.21
CA PHE A 482 -6.25 23.44 -4.58
C PHE A 482 -7.07 24.72 -4.37
N LEU A 483 -7.30 25.10 -3.11
CA LEU A 483 -8.29 26.12 -2.73
C LEU A 483 -7.72 27.05 -1.64
N ASN A 484 -7.89 28.36 -1.82
CA ASN A 484 -7.50 29.41 -0.87
C ASN A 484 -6.01 29.35 -0.46
N GLY A 485 -5.14 28.88 -1.35
CA GLY A 485 -3.70 28.76 -1.12
C GLY A 485 -3.23 27.43 -0.48
N ASP A 486 -4.10 26.46 -0.24
CA ASP A 486 -3.74 25.13 0.30
C ASP A 486 -4.49 23.99 -0.43
N ILE A 487 -4.04 22.75 -0.28
CA ILE A 487 -4.64 21.57 -0.91
C ILE A 487 -5.76 20.97 -0.05
N TYR A 488 -6.98 20.92 -0.59
CA TYR A 488 -8.16 20.43 0.13
C TYR A 488 -8.23 18.89 0.14
N ARG A 489 -7.69 18.28 1.19
CA ARG A 489 -7.70 16.82 1.40
C ARG A 489 -9.00 16.26 2.04
N GLY A 490 -9.85 17.13 2.59
CA GLY A 490 -11.01 16.72 3.38
C GLY A 490 -10.66 16.01 4.72
N THR A 491 -11.68 15.50 5.42
CA THR A 491 -11.56 14.95 6.78
C THR A 491 -10.86 13.57 6.88
N THR A 492 -10.75 12.87 5.75
CA THR A 492 -10.24 11.48 5.63
C THR A 492 -9.13 11.33 4.58
N GLY A 493 -8.73 12.40 3.88
CA GLY A 493 -7.80 12.34 2.75
C GLY A 493 -8.44 12.08 1.38
N ASN A 494 -9.70 11.64 1.34
CA ASN A 494 -10.40 11.20 0.13
C ASN A 494 -11.39 12.26 -0.39
N ALA A 495 -10.94 13.52 -0.48
CA ALA A 495 -11.64 14.51 -1.29
C ALA A 495 -11.40 14.23 -2.79
N GLY A 496 -12.33 14.65 -3.66
CA GLY A 496 -12.14 14.55 -5.11
C GLY A 496 -12.47 13.19 -5.75
N GLU A 497 -13.49 12.47 -5.26
CA GLU A 497 -13.97 11.23 -5.89
C GLU A 497 -14.83 11.50 -7.13
N VAL A 498 -14.18 11.91 -8.23
CA VAL A 498 -14.82 12.22 -9.52
C VAL A 498 -15.63 11.04 -10.08
N GLY A 499 -15.21 9.79 -9.84
CA GLY A 499 -15.96 8.60 -10.25
C GLY A 499 -17.38 8.56 -9.66
N SER A 500 -17.57 8.98 -8.41
CA SER A 500 -18.90 9.10 -7.79
C SER A 500 -19.76 10.19 -8.45
N LEU A 501 -19.16 11.29 -8.91
CA LEU A 501 -19.86 12.35 -9.62
C LEU A 501 -20.27 11.91 -11.03
N CYS A 502 -19.40 11.20 -11.75
CA CYS A 502 -19.72 10.56 -13.02
C CYS A 502 -20.88 9.56 -12.85
N ALA A 503 -20.85 8.73 -11.80
CA ALA A 503 -21.89 7.74 -11.51
C ALA A 503 -23.26 8.38 -11.26
N ILE A 504 -23.31 9.43 -10.43
CA ILE A 504 -24.54 10.20 -10.19
C ILE A 504 -25.06 10.83 -11.49
N ASN A 505 -24.19 11.46 -12.29
CA ASN A 505 -24.58 12.19 -13.50
C ASN A 505 -24.90 11.28 -14.70
N THR A 506 -24.42 10.04 -14.71
CA THR A 506 -24.80 9.00 -15.69
C THR A 506 -25.98 8.13 -15.24
N GLY A 507 -26.36 8.19 -13.95
CA GLY A 507 -27.37 7.31 -13.37
C GLY A 507 -26.88 5.89 -13.06
N SER A 508 -25.56 5.65 -13.05
CA SER A 508 -24.98 4.39 -12.58
C SER A 508 -25.13 4.31 -11.06
N MET A 509 -26.07 3.51 -10.59
CA MET A 509 -26.41 3.36 -9.16
C MET A 509 -26.39 1.88 -8.75
N THR A 510 -25.95 1.61 -7.53
CA THR A 510 -25.95 0.26 -6.94
C THR A 510 -27.36 -0.18 -6.55
N THR A 511 -27.53 -1.48 -6.29
CA THR A 511 -28.78 -2.06 -5.77
C THR A 511 -29.20 -1.51 -4.39
N GLN A 512 -28.29 -0.82 -3.69
CA GLN A 512 -28.57 -0.13 -2.42
C GLN A 512 -28.82 1.38 -2.60
N GLY A 513 -28.80 1.90 -3.83
CA GLY A 513 -29.06 3.31 -4.12
C GLY A 513 -27.87 4.26 -3.89
N GLY A 514 -26.66 3.74 -3.74
CA GLY A 514 -25.42 4.54 -3.77
C GLY A 514 -24.82 4.66 -5.19
N PRO A 515 -23.84 5.54 -5.42
CA PRO A 515 -23.13 5.63 -6.70
C PRO A 515 -22.52 4.29 -7.11
N GLY A 516 -22.71 3.87 -8.35
CA GLY A 516 -22.13 2.67 -8.94
C GLY A 516 -20.75 2.92 -9.57
N SER A 517 -20.18 1.87 -10.17
CA SER A 517 -18.99 2.03 -11.02
C SER A 517 -19.36 2.63 -12.39
N VAL A 518 -18.42 3.38 -12.98
CA VAL A 518 -18.52 3.93 -14.33
C VAL A 518 -17.25 3.53 -15.09
N PRO A 519 -17.33 2.70 -16.15
CA PRO A 519 -16.16 2.24 -16.90
C PRO A 519 -15.26 3.38 -17.39
N GLU A 520 -15.84 4.48 -17.85
CA GLU A 520 -15.14 5.68 -18.33
C GLU A 520 -14.23 6.34 -17.28
N CYS A 521 -14.40 6.01 -15.99
CA CYS A 521 -13.51 6.42 -14.90
C CYS A 521 -12.30 5.49 -14.72
N ALA A 522 -12.13 4.49 -15.57
CA ALA A 522 -10.86 3.84 -15.90
C ALA A 522 -10.55 4.12 -17.40
N PRO A 523 -10.17 5.37 -17.75
CA PRO A 523 -10.24 5.85 -19.12
C PRO A 523 -9.39 5.07 -20.12
N MET A 524 -8.24 4.52 -19.71
CA MET A 524 -7.35 3.77 -20.60
C MET A 524 -7.98 2.45 -21.07
N SER A 525 -8.52 1.65 -20.14
CA SER A 525 -9.21 0.40 -20.48
C SER A 525 -10.55 0.64 -21.17
N ALA A 526 -11.33 1.65 -20.73
CA ALA A 526 -12.61 1.99 -21.36
C ALA A 526 -12.46 2.38 -22.85
N VAL A 527 -11.41 3.13 -23.20
CA VAL A 527 -11.10 3.48 -24.60
C VAL A 527 -10.71 2.23 -25.41
N VAL A 528 -9.93 1.31 -24.82
CA VAL A 528 -9.50 0.05 -25.47
C VAL A 528 -10.68 -0.90 -25.71
N ASP A 529 -11.52 -1.13 -24.70
CA ASP A 529 -12.71 -1.99 -24.81
C ASP A 529 -13.73 -1.44 -25.81
N ARG A 530 -13.94 -0.12 -25.82
CA ARG A 530 -14.84 0.54 -26.77
C ARG A 530 -14.27 0.57 -28.19
N ALA A 531 -12.95 0.72 -28.35
CA ALA A 531 -12.29 0.60 -29.65
C ALA A 531 -12.46 -0.81 -30.23
N MET A 532 -12.27 -1.86 -29.43
CA MET A 532 -12.55 -3.25 -29.86
C MET A 532 -14.03 -3.45 -30.19
N THR A 533 -14.95 -2.90 -29.38
CA THR A 533 -16.40 -2.94 -29.64
C THR A 533 -16.80 -2.20 -30.93
N ALA A 534 -16.12 -1.11 -31.27
CA ALA A 534 -16.24 -0.39 -32.54
C ALA A 534 -15.52 -1.07 -33.73
N GLY A 535 -14.98 -2.28 -33.53
CA GLY A 535 -14.34 -3.07 -34.58
C GLY A 535 -12.96 -2.55 -34.99
N LEU A 536 -12.21 -1.91 -34.09
CA LEU A 536 -10.76 -1.75 -34.28
C LEU A 536 -10.04 -3.04 -33.87
N VAL A 537 -9.06 -3.44 -34.66
CA VAL A 537 -8.17 -4.56 -34.33
C VAL A 537 -7.03 -4.03 -33.45
N VAL A 538 -7.34 -3.83 -32.18
CA VAL A 538 -6.39 -3.37 -31.14
C VAL A 538 -5.44 -4.52 -30.79
N PRO A 539 -4.11 -4.30 -30.66
CA PRO A 539 -3.19 -5.32 -30.17
C PRO A 539 -3.56 -5.75 -28.74
N GLN A 540 -3.15 -6.95 -28.35
CA GLN A 540 -3.37 -7.50 -27.02
C GLN A 540 -2.14 -7.30 -26.14
N GLY A 541 -2.34 -6.90 -24.88
CA GLY A 541 -1.28 -6.58 -23.92
C GLY A 541 -0.83 -5.12 -23.99
N ASP A 542 0.35 -4.86 -23.44
CA ASP A 542 0.97 -3.54 -23.28
C ASP A 542 0.99 -2.74 -24.60
N GLY A 543 0.72 -1.43 -24.54
CA GLY A 543 0.68 -0.55 -25.72
C GLY A 543 -0.70 -0.47 -26.41
N ALA A 544 -1.72 -1.17 -25.92
CA ALA A 544 -3.07 -1.18 -26.51
C ALA A 544 -3.74 0.21 -26.52
N TYR A 545 -3.60 0.99 -25.45
CA TYR A 545 -4.19 2.33 -25.33
C TYR A 545 -3.47 3.33 -26.24
N GLU A 546 -2.14 3.28 -26.25
CA GLU A 546 -1.24 4.06 -27.09
C GLU A 546 -1.53 3.81 -28.58
N TRP A 547 -1.83 2.56 -28.95
CA TRP A 547 -2.23 2.19 -30.30
C TRP A 547 -3.56 2.84 -30.73
N VAL A 548 -4.56 2.88 -29.84
CA VAL A 548 -5.85 3.57 -30.11
C VAL A 548 -5.64 5.08 -30.19
N CYS A 549 -4.84 5.66 -29.29
CA CYS A 549 -4.48 7.08 -29.34
C CYS A 549 -3.75 7.44 -30.65
N ALA A 550 -2.84 6.60 -31.11
CA ALA A 550 -2.17 6.76 -32.39
C ALA A 550 -3.12 6.56 -33.58
N ALA A 551 -4.18 5.76 -33.46
CA ALA A 551 -5.23 5.63 -34.49
C ALA A 551 -6.12 6.89 -34.55
N ALA A 552 -6.48 7.47 -33.40
CA ALA A 552 -7.21 8.73 -33.32
C ALA A 552 -6.39 9.89 -33.91
N ALA A 553 -5.09 9.96 -33.59
CA ALA A 553 -4.16 10.95 -34.15
C ALA A 553 -3.95 10.81 -35.68
N ARG A 554 -4.22 9.64 -36.26
CA ARG A 554 -4.28 9.42 -37.73
C ARG A 554 -5.68 9.68 -38.33
N GLY A 555 -6.67 10.03 -37.52
CA GLY A 555 -8.03 10.32 -37.96
C GLY A 555 -8.94 9.11 -38.18
N ASP A 556 -8.70 7.94 -37.54
CA ASP A 556 -9.76 6.92 -37.48
C ASP A 556 -10.92 7.46 -36.63
N VAL A 557 -12.03 7.77 -37.31
CA VAL A 557 -13.23 8.39 -36.73
C VAL A 557 -13.82 7.61 -35.55
N ARG A 558 -13.56 6.31 -35.46
CA ARG A 558 -14.03 5.46 -34.36
C ARG A 558 -13.11 5.57 -33.15
N ALA A 559 -11.79 5.61 -33.37
CA ALA A 559 -10.82 5.87 -32.30
C ALA A 559 -11.02 7.27 -31.69
N VAL A 560 -11.29 8.27 -32.54
CA VAL A 560 -11.69 9.62 -32.10
C VAL A 560 -13.01 9.57 -31.30
N GLY A 561 -14.05 8.93 -31.83
CA GLY A 561 -15.36 8.87 -31.19
C GLY A 561 -15.37 8.20 -29.81
N VAL A 562 -14.57 7.14 -29.58
CA VAL A 562 -14.51 6.50 -28.24
C VAL A 562 -13.73 7.35 -27.22
N LEU A 563 -12.75 8.13 -27.66
CA LEU A 563 -12.06 9.11 -26.81
C LEU A 563 -13.00 10.28 -26.46
N GLU A 564 -13.77 10.77 -27.43
CA GLU A 564 -14.78 11.81 -27.22
C GLU A 564 -15.86 11.38 -26.22
N GLU A 565 -16.35 10.13 -26.34
CA GLU A 565 -17.36 9.59 -25.42
C GLU A 565 -16.85 9.46 -23.98
N VAL A 566 -15.64 8.87 -23.80
CA VAL A 566 -15.01 8.72 -22.47
C VAL A 566 -14.69 10.09 -21.85
N ALA A 567 -14.15 11.02 -22.63
CA ALA A 567 -13.89 12.38 -22.18
C ALA A 567 -15.17 13.15 -21.81
N GLY A 568 -16.27 12.94 -22.54
CA GLY A 568 -17.57 13.53 -22.25
C GLY A 568 -18.13 13.10 -20.89
N VAL A 569 -18.02 11.81 -20.53
CA VAL A 569 -18.45 11.32 -19.21
C VAL A 569 -17.60 11.87 -18.08
N LEU A 570 -16.28 11.96 -18.26
CA LEU A 570 -15.38 12.63 -17.31
C LEU A 570 -15.70 14.13 -17.16
N GLY A 571 -16.07 14.78 -18.26
CA GLY A 571 -16.58 16.16 -18.27
C GLY A 571 -17.86 16.33 -17.47
N LEU A 572 -18.80 15.37 -17.51
CA LEU A 572 -19.99 15.38 -16.66
C LEU A 572 -19.66 15.24 -15.17
N GLY A 573 -18.64 14.44 -14.80
CA GLY A 573 -18.13 14.42 -13.42
C GLY A 573 -17.53 15.76 -13.00
N ALA A 574 -16.77 16.40 -13.90
CA ALA A 574 -16.11 17.69 -13.65
C ALA A 574 -17.09 18.84 -13.35
N VAL A 575 -18.28 18.86 -13.97
CA VAL A 575 -19.36 19.85 -13.68
C VAL A 575 -19.68 19.92 -12.18
N GLY A 576 -19.66 18.77 -11.48
CA GLY A 576 -19.96 18.72 -10.04
C GLY A 576 -18.99 19.52 -9.17
N PHE A 577 -17.71 19.63 -9.55
CA PHE A 577 -16.75 20.52 -8.86
C PHE A 577 -17.00 21.99 -9.20
N ILE A 578 -17.38 22.28 -10.45
CA ILE A 578 -17.60 23.63 -10.95
C ILE A 578 -18.83 24.28 -10.33
N ASP A 579 -19.92 23.55 -10.11
CA ASP A 579 -21.12 24.05 -9.41
C ASP A 579 -20.97 24.05 -7.87
N LEU A 580 -20.06 23.25 -7.30
CA LEU A 580 -19.84 23.17 -5.84
C LEU A 580 -18.77 24.13 -5.30
N LEU A 581 -17.69 24.36 -6.06
CA LEU A 581 -16.50 25.11 -5.62
C LEU A 581 -16.36 26.48 -6.29
N ASP A 582 -17.18 26.78 -7.31
CA ASP A 582 -17.21 28.04 -8.09
C ASP A 582 -15.88 28.43 -8.80
N VAL A 583 -14.91 27.51 -8.92
CA VAL A 583 -13.61 27.75 -9.58
C VAL A 583 -13.72 28.02 -11.08
N ASP A 584 -12.72 28.71 -11.64
CA ASP A 584 -12.60 29.04 -13.07
C ASP A 584 -11.50 28.24 -13.81
N LEU A 585 -10.64 27.50 -13.09
CA LEU A 585 -9.57 26.67 -13.68
C LEU A 585 -9.75 25.17 -13.39
N ILE A 586 -9.75 24.37 -14.45
CA ILE A 586 -9.49 22.92 -14.41
C ILE A 586 -8.17 22.62 -15.09
N ILE A 587 -7.36 21.78 -14.46
CA ILE A 587 -6.16 21.18 -15.06
C ILE A 587 -6.45 19.70 -15.33
N VAL A 588 -6.08 19.19 -16.51
CA VAL A 588 -6.28 17.79 -16.92
C VAL A 588 -4.92 17.18 -17.27
N GLY A 589 -4.61 16.01 -16.71
CA GLY A 589 -3.36 15.32 -17.01
C GLY A 589 -3.24 13.94 -16.38
N GLY A 590 -2.20 13.21 -16.76
CA GLY A 590 -1.93 11.82 -16.36
C GLY A 590 -1.69 10.94 -17.59
N PRO A 591 -1.40 9.64 -17.42
CA PRO A 591 -1.05 8.76 -18.54
C PRO A 591 -2.20 8.56 -19.55
N ALA A 592 -3.46 8.81 -19.18
CA ALA A 592 -4.58 8.82 -20.12
C ALA A 592 -4.73 10.15 -20.91
N VAL A 593 -3.76 11.07 -20.82
CA VAL A 593 -3.80 12.40 -21.45
C VAL A 593 -2.57 12.59 -22.34
N LEU A 594 -2.28 11.57 -23.15
CA LEU A 594 -1.12 11.56 -24.05
C LEU A 594 -1.18 12.73 -25.06
N PRO A 595 -0.04 13.34 -25.44
CA PRO A 595 0.00 14.49 -26.35
C PRO A 595 -0.82 14.37 -27.65
N PRO A 596 -0.95 13.20 -28.31
CA PRO A 596 -1.75 13.06 -29.53
C PRO A 596 -3.28 13.15 -29.32
N VAL A 597 -3.76 13.03 -28.08
CA VAL A 597 -5.21 13.00 -27.75
C VAL A 597 -5.62 14.02 -26.69
N ALA A 598 -4.67 14.71 -26.05
CA ALA A 598 -4.92 15.67 -24.98
C ALA A 598 -5.97 16.75 -25.35
N GLU A 599 -5.98 17.25 -26.59
CA GLU A 599 -6.98 18.22 -27.05
C GLU A 599 -8.40 17.65 -27.09
N ILE A 600 -8.59 16.34 -27.33
CA ILE A 600 -9.92 15.70 -27.29
C ILE A 600 -10.46 15.77 -25.85
N TYR A 601 -9.68 15.31 -24.87
CA TYR A 601 -10.04 15.41 -23.45
C TYR A 601 -10.31 16.86 -23.03
N ARG A 602 -9.40 17.78 -23.38
CA ARG A 602 -9.51 19.20 -23.04
C ARG A 602 -10.77 19.85 -23.64
N ARG A 603 -11.10 19.51 -24.90
CA ARG A 603 -12.27 20.04 -25.63
C ARG A 603 -13.58 19.52 -25.06
N GLU A 604 -13.73 18.21 -24.86
CA GLU A 604 -15.00 17.64 -24.35
C GLU A 604 -15.25 17.99 -22.88
N ILE A 605 -14.21 17.98 -22.03
CA ILE A 605 -14.33 18.44 -20.64
C ILE A 605 -14.72 19.93 -20.64
N SER A 606 -14.08 20.78 -21.45
CA SER A 606 -14.44 22.21 -21.59
C SER A 606 -15.88 22.40 -22.07
N ALA A 607 -16.33 21.63 -23.05
CA ALA A 607 -17.69 21.67 -23.57
C ALA A 607 -18.73 21.28 -22.51
N ALA A 608 -18.43 20.32 -21.63
CA ALA A 608 -19.29 19.99 -20.50
C ALA A 608 -19.32 21.13 -19.46
N VAL A 609 -18.16 21.54 -18.94
CA VAL A 609 -18.08 22.47 -17.81
C VAL A 609 -18.50 23.91 -18.14
N ASN A 610 -18.52 24.31 -19.41
CA ASN A 610 -19.06 25.61 -19.83
C ASN A 610 -20.54 25.56 -20.26
N ARG A 611 -21.11 24.38 -20.50
CA ARG A 611 -22.50 24.22 -20.96
C ARG A 611 -23.51 24.16 -19.83
N PHE A 612 -23.20 23.41 -18.77
CA PHE A 612 -24.18 23.03 -17.75
C PHE A 612 -24.33 24.03 -16.57
N PRO A 613 -23.26 24.57 -15.98
CA PRO A 613 -23.36 25.42 -14.78
C PRO A 613 -24.29 26.61 -14.91
N LEU A 614 -24.91 26.99 -13.79
CA LEU A 614 -25.83 28.13 -13.72
C LEU A 614 -25.11 29.47 -13.99
N ALA A 615 -23.86 29.58 -13.50
CA ALA A 615 -23.03 30.78 -13.56
C ALA A 615 -22.27 31.01 -14.88
N ARG A 616 -22.45 30.16 -15.91
CA ARG A 616 -21.75 30.23 -17.21
C ARG A 616 -21.92 31.54 -18.02
N HIS A 617 -22.76 32.46 -17.56
CA HIS A 617 -22.95 33.79 -18.16
C HIS A 617 -22.09 34.87 -17.48
N VAL A 618 -21.42 34.56 -16.37
CA VAL A 618 -20.54 35.46 -15.61
C VAL A 618 -19.13 34.91 -15.39
N ARG A 619 -18.89 33.60 -15.62
CA ARG A 619 -17.56 32.99 -15.73
C ARG A 619 -17.47 32.05 -16.93
N GLU A 620 -16.28 31.94 -17.49
CA GLU A 620 -15.84 30.87 -18.40
C GLU A 620 -14.84 30.00 -17.62
N VAL A 621 -15.02 28.68 -17.66
CA VAL A 621 -14.11 27.72 -17.03
C VAL A 621 -13.03 27.34 -18.03
N HIS A 622 -11.80 27.75 -17.75
CA HIS A 622 -10.64 27.39 -18.55
C HIS A 622 -10.21 25.95 -18.23
N VAL A 623 -10.17 25.10 -19.26
CA VAL A 623 -9.61 23.74 -19.16
C VAL A 623 -8.23 23.71 -19.82
N ALA A 624 -7.20 23.49 -19.01
CA ALA A 624 -5.80 23.46 -19.39
C ALA A 624 -5.20 22.05 -19.26
N GLN A 625 -4.16 21.76 -20.04
CA GLN A 625 -3.35 20.56 -19.83
C GLN A 625 -2.37 20.76 -18.67
N SER A 626 -2.02 19.69 -17.96
CA SER A 626 -0.93 19.63 -17.00
C SER A 626 0.44 19.88 -17.67
N ARG A 627 1.34 20.57 -16.97
CA ARG A 627 2.77 20.69 -17.33
C ARG A 627 3.55 19.40 -17.06
N LEU A 628 3.16 18.65 -16.02
CA LEU A 628 3.82 17.42 -15.58
C LEU A 628 3.29 16.15 -16.26
N ASN A 629 2.00 16.14 -16.60
CA ASN A 629 1.26 15.06 -17.22
C ASN A 629 1.50 13.67 -16.59
N GLU A 630 2.27 12.80 -17.24
CA GLU A 630 2.60 11.45 -16.76
C GLU A 630 3.36 11.46 -15.43
N ALA A 631 4.27 12.43 -15.23
CA ALA A 631 5.06 12.57 -14.01
C ALA A 631 4.31 13.28 -12.87
N ALA A 632 3.06 13.73 -13.08
CA ALA A 632 2.35 14.63 -12.17
C ALA A 632 2.19 14.07 -10.75
N ALA A 633 1.80 12.81 -10.61
CA ALA A 633 1.66 12.18 -9.30
C ALA A 633 3.02 11.99 -8.59
N ALA A 634 4.09 11.65 -9.31
CA ALA A 634 5.42 11.44 -8.74
C ALA A 634 6.10 12.76 -8.32
N VAL A 635 6.16 13.76 -9.22
CA VAL A 635 6.70 15.10 -8.88
C VAL A 635 5.81 15.78 -7.84
N GLY A 636 4.50 15.56 -7.91
CA GLY A 636 3.54 15.98 -6.90
C GLY A 636 3.80 15.38 -5.52
N ALA A 637 4.16 14.10 -5.46
CA ALA A 637 4.55 13.44 -4.21
C ALA A 637 5.78 14.12 -3.61
N ALA A 638 6.85 14.29 -4.38
CA ALA A 638 8.05 15.00 -3.92
C ALA A 638 7.73 16.43 -3.45
N SER A 639 6.92 17.15 -4.25
CA SER A 639 6.44 18.50 -3.94
C SER A 639 5.61 18.58 -2.65
N SER A 640 4.98 17.47 -2.24
CA SER A 640 4.21 17.40 -0.98
C SER A 640 5.11 17.48 0.26
N VAL A 641 6.37 17.03 0.14
CA VAL A 641 7.40 17.23 1.18
C VAL A 641 7.70 18.72 1.35
N PHE A 642 7.88 19.45 0.25
CA PHE A 642 8.07 20.90 0.27
C PHE A 642 6.82 21.65 0.72
N HIS A 643 5.62 21.20 0.34
CA HIS A 643 4.36 21.82 0.75
C HIS A 643 4.16 21.77 2.26
N GLU A 644 4.36 20.61 2.90
CA GLU A 644 4.29 20.50 4.37
C GLU A 644 5.39 21.34 5.05
N ALA A 645 6.61 21.36 4.49
CA ALA A 645 7.75 22.10 5.02
C ALA A 645 7.62 23.63 4.88
N PHE A 646 7.04 24.15 3.80
CA PHE A 646 7.13 25.56 3.40
C PHE A 646 5.80 26.28 3.14
N THR A 647 4.65 25.60 2.96
CA THR A 647 3.36 26.28 2.73
C THR A 647 2.81 26.92 4.03
N PRO A 648 2.41 28.21 4.02
CA PRO A 648 1.96 28.94 5.20
C PRO A 648 0.55 28.54 5.65
N SER A 649 0.43 27.57 6.56
CA SER A 649 -0.88 27.12 7.09
C SER A 649 -1.24 27.71 8.46
N LEU A 650 -2.51 28.11 8.61
CA LEU A 650 -3.07 28.60 9.88
C LEU A 650 -3.32 27.47 10.91
N ASN A 651 -3.39 26.22 10.43
CA ASN A 651 -3.60 25.02 11.26
C ASN A 651 -2.29 24.47 11.87
N SER A 652 -1.24 25.29 12.00
CA SER A 652 0.10 24.94 12.52
C SER A 652 0.16 24.53 14.00
N ARG A 653 -0.98 24.20 14.63
CA ARG A 653 -1.04 23.51 15.92
C ARG A 653 -0.65 22.03 15.77
N VAL A 654 0.65 21.81 15.61
CA VAL A 654 1.38 20.59 16.05
C VAL A 654 0.65 19.28 15.72
N ARG A 655 0.94 18.71 14.55
CA ARG A 655 0.65 17.31 14.18
C ARG A 655 1.53 16.31 14.98
N SER A 656 1.61 16.48 16.31
CA SER A 656 2.20 15.47 17.19
C SER A 656 1.33 14.23 17.20
N ALA A 657 1.97 13.06 17.36
CA ALA A 657 1.35 11.74 17.44
C ALA A 657 0.04 11.70 18.27
N PRO A 658 -0.92 10.81 17.91
CA PRO A 658 -2.21 10.72 18.58
C PRO A 658 -2.04 10.56 20.10
N ARG A 659 -2.82 11.34 20.86
CA ARG A 659 -2.82 11.26 22.32
C ARG A 659 -3.63 10.05 22.78
N THR A 660 -2.90 9.05 23.28
CA THR A 660 -3.32 7.90 24.11
C THR A 660 -4.37 6.98 23.52
#